data_AF-A0A259TU76-F1
#
_entry.id   AF-A0A259TU76-F1
#
_cell.length_a   1.000
_cell.length_b   1.000
_cell.length_c   1.000
_cell.angle_alpha   90.00
_cell.angle_beta   90.00
_cell.angle_gamma   90.00
#
_symmetry.space_group_name_H-M   'P 1'
#
loop_
_entity.id
_entity.type
_entity.pdbx_description
1 polymer ?
#
loop_
_entity_poly.entity_id
_entity_poly.type
_entity_poly.pdbx_seq_one_letter_code
_entity_poly.pdbx_strand_id
1 'polypeptide(L)'
;MYVNFRPVRLQGGSGRCEVEEATRTNLEWSSAVAPVERHLVPLGSDAVNRYRIRVTAGAHAGSMWTAWEEGLPRLVSHDHERLEGWGRPYALCFDPGLTSAYGVAELAETEEERDALRERLAALFAERVERECRPHEAELRRALPVAGETAELFYAGAACLLRPGLVREALPGLYGTEDGDGLIELAGLVPLGGGAFQSGDLVVFGHPMFRRSFSRYNTLNGAFFDTLREAVEAGVVVRVALDPDLVGLAATYRQPYEFQYWFGPPFTDDLSSIEAGPVRHGSDERHHLFSQVIHTDFHWYERNGAFTLEVEEVRDWPSAALGDRYGCRYVHSIVDGETGTVEHLDGAVRVYDETQMVERLDLHLNRATRQTDYTKLWRTDDPLPLAMWKRLVHDYYRDNYLVGEYLAGSDGSERAALVGVPTAPPGPTSQANDGAGVLPALREASTVEHLRDRLASPTLRSGSGVRACLSFHPRSQDPTPERWFRPFTFLPSPEPYAPAPLLELGTLDLKKILDHSGGEVVLPPSTQYVHYRDGIVNLCPLVHGTEDAGLVEETLAGLQAYAASCLGSGPTTALTLTVAYPVENRVVRVSAAGSAADLVAWLDAVPALPRSRAEAAEWSGEVASHYAGQGHAPPTVLDLLTPSGLFLERTPIPAALSPRPRYDEEAERWAASFTRPSGVYADAGWSVLAEALETGALGVTLAWLIDGIECHGCGGDYGTCPCTVLDSGFGRALTPRELFSLSWSGDV
;
A
#
# COMPACT_ATOMS: atom_id res chain seq x y z
N MET A 1 14.76 -2.45 -5.43
CA MET A 1 14.00 -1.41 -4.73
C MET A 1 13.01 -2.12 -3.81
N TYR A 2 13.42 -2.37 -2.56
CA TYR A 2 12.52 -2.78 -1.49
C TYR A 2 12.39 -1.57 -0.59
N VAL A 3 11.18 -1.12 -0.35
CA VAL A 3 10.95 -0.13 0.68
C VAL A 3 10.31 -0.89 1.83
N ASN A 4 11.13 -1.20 2.84
CA ASN A 4 10.65 -1.72 4.11
C ASN A 4 9.87 -0.59 4.78
N PHE A 5 8.55 -0.62 4.69
CA PHE A 5 7.69 0.20 5.53
C PHE A 5 7.16 -0.66 6.66
N ARG A 6 7.44 -0.25 7.90
CA ARG A 6 6.67 -0.74 9.04
C ARG A 6 5.26 -0.14 8.94
N PRO A 7 4.18 -0.90 9.19
CA PRO A 7 2.84 -0.34 9.23
C PRO A 7 2.80 0.80 10.26
N VAL A 8 2.36 1.97 9.82
CA VAL A 8 2.13 3.13 10.67
C VAL A 8 0.75 2.95 11.30
N ARG A 9 0.71 2.88 12.64
CA ARG A 9 -0.53 2.68 13.38
C ARG A 9 -1.33 3.99 13.36
N LEU A 10 -2.53 3.97 12.78
CA LEU A 10 -3.46 5.07 12.87
C LEU A 10 -4.21 4.94 14.21
N GLN A 11 -3.65 5.45 15.30
CA GLN A 11 -4.40 5.57 16.54
C GLN A 11 -5.32 6.80 16.46
N GLY A 12 -6.64 6.58 16.56
CA GLY A 12 -7.54 7.62 17.01
C GLY A 12 -7.12 8.04 18.42
N GLY A 13 -6.78 9.32 18.59
CA GLY A 13 -6.22 9.84 19.84
C GLY A 13 -7.08 9.47 21.05
N SER A 14 -6.51 8.67 21.96
CA SER A 14 -7.12 8.34 23.24
C SER A 14 -6.60 9.26 24.35
N GLY A 15 -7.26 10.40 24.54
CA GLY A 15 -7.26 11.08 25.83
C GLY A 15 -8.49 10.62 26.61
N ARG A 16 -8.31 9.84 27.68
CA ARG A 16 -9.41 9.28 28.49
C ARG A 16 -10.36 10.38 29.01
N CYS A 17 -11.56 10.42 28.44
CA CYS A 17 -12.83 10.43 29.16
C CYS A 17 -13.90 9.88 28.19
N GLU A 18 -14.71 8.93 28.65
CA GLU A 18 -15.72 8.20 27.87
C GLU A 18 -16.72 9.16 27.18
N VAL A 19 -16.54 9.44 25.88
CA VAL A 19 -17.60 9.99 25.02
C VAL A 19 -17.44 9.36 23.62
N GLU A 20 -17.88 8.11 23.49
CA GLU A 20 -17.80 7.29 22.25
C GLU A 20 -18.71 7.77 21.09
N GLU A 21 -19.52 8.82 21.27
CA GLU A 21 -20.52 9.23 20.27
C GLU A 21 -20.11 10.41 19.38
N ALA A 22 -19.15 11.26 19.78
CA ALA A 22 -18.76 12.43 18.98
C ALA A 22 -17.54 12.18 18.06
N THR A 23 -16.71 11.17 18.35
CA THR A 23 -15.58 10.74 17.52
C THR A 23 -15.96 9.73 16.43
N ARG A 24 -17.18 9.16 16.51
CA ARG A 24 -17.70 8.17 15.55
C ARG A 24 -17.76 8.71 14.11
N THR A 25 -17.93 10.01 13.92
CA THR A 25 -18.07 10.69 12.60
C THR A 25 -16.75 10.94 11.83
N ASN A 26 -15.59 10.64 12.41
CA ASN A 26 -14.30 10.88 11.73
C ASN A 26 -13.83 9.74 10.82
N LEU A 27 -14.47 8.56 10.91
CA LEU A 27 -14.35 7.44 9.98
C LEU A 27 -15.67 6.66 10.00
N GLU A 28 -16.81 7.29 9.65
CA GLU A 28 -18.03 6.54 9.34
C GLU A 28 -17.85 5.80 8.02
N TRP A 29 -17.10 4.71 8.10
CA TRP A 29 -17.33 3.54 7.26
C TRP A 29 -18.30 2.69 8.06
N SER A 30 -19.51 2.50 7.56
CA SER A 30 -20.54 1.71 8.24
C SER A 30 -20.10 0.25 8.39
N SER A 31 -19.43 -0.09 9.48
CA SER A 31 -19.28 -1.48 9.90
C SER A 31 -19.81 -1.60 11.33
N ALA A 32 -20.93 -2.30 11.47
CA ALA A 32 -21.57 -2.63 12.74
C ALA A 32 -20.79 -3.68 13.55
N VAL A 33 -19.46 -3.77 13.38
CA VAL A 33 -18.60 -4.78 13.98
C VAL A 33 -17.51 -4.08 14.81
N ALA A 34 -17.06 -4.75 15.88
CA ALA A 34 -16.09 -4.33 16.89
C ALA A 34 -14.84 -3.61 16.32
N PRO A 35 -14.09 -2.83 17.12
CA PRO A 35 -12.95 -2.06 16.63
C PRO A 35 -11.85 -2.98 16.07
N VAL A 36 -11.74 -3.02 14.73
CA VAL A 36 -10.68 -3.72 14.00
C VAL A 36 -9.46 -2.80 13.91
N GLU A 37 -8.25 -3.33 14.14
CA GLU A 37 -7.02 -2.54 13.99
C GLU A 37 -6.82 -2.10 12.53
N ARG A 38 -6.59 -0.80 12.33
CA ARG A 38 -6.43 -0.18 11.00
C ARG A 38 -5.00 0.28 10.79
N HIS A 39 -4.43 -0.13 9.67
CA HIS A 39 -3.06 0.20 9.28
C HIS A 39 -3.02 0.93 7.95
N LEU A 40 -2.22 1.98 7.85
CA LEU A 40 -1.88 2.57 6.56
C LEU A 40 -0.86 1.67 5.85
N VAL A 41 -1.18 1.23 4.64
CA VAL A 41 -0.37 0.30 3.85
C VAL A 41 -0.08 0.86 2.46
N PRO A 42 1.14 0.67 1.94
CA PRO A 42 1.41 0.99 0.53
C PRO A 42 0.66 0.00 -0.37
N LEU A 43 0.05 0.52 -1.43
CA LEU A 43 -0.59 -0.26 -2.49
C LEU A 43 0.28 -0.32 -3.75
N GLY A 44 1.08 0.71 -4.00
CA GLY A 44 2.02 0.76 -5.12
C GLY A 44 2.60 2.15 -5.32
N SER A 45 3.47 2.30 -6.31
CA SER A 45 3.99 3.59 -6.74
C SER A 45 4.09 3.67 -8.26
N ASP A 46 4.44 4.83 -8.77
CA ASP A 46 4.75 5.05 -10.18
C ASP A 46 6.24 4.86 -10.52
N ALA A 47 7.01 4.23 -9.63
CA ALA A 47 8.36 3.80 -9.93
C ALA A 47 8.36 2.64 -10.95
N VAL A 48 9.42 2.58 -11.77
CA VAL A 48 9.64 1.43 -12.66
C VAL A 48 9.98 0.21 -11.80
N ASN A 49 9.15 -0.82 -11.88
CA ASN A 49 9.34 -2.06 -11.12
C ASN A 49 10.45 -2.94 -11.75
N ARG A 50 10.77 -4.07 -11.10
CA ARG A 50 11.82 -5.00 -11.58
C ARG A 50 11.49 -5.66 -12.93
N TYR A 51 10.22 -5.66 -13.32
CA TYR A 51 9.74 -6.11 -14.63
C TYR A 51 9.82 -5.01 -15.69
N ARG A 52 10.41 -3.86 -15.37
CA ARG A 52 10.49 -2.67 -16.24
C ARG A 52 9.11 -2.12 -16.62
N ILE A 53 8.12 -2.34 -15.77
CA ILE A 53 6.75 -1.84 -15.92
C ILE A 53 6.55 -0.68 -14.94
N ARG A 54 5.85 0.35 -15.39
CA ARG A 54 5.43 1.50 -14.60
C ARG A 54 3.91 1.57 -14.60
N VAL A 55 3.30 1.62 -13.41
CA VAL A 55 1.89 1.97 -13.26
C VAL A 55 1.81 3.49 -13.13
N THR A 56 1.13 4.17 -14.05
CA THR A 56 1.09 5.64 -14.04
C THR A 56 0.22 6.16 -12.88
N ALA A 57 0.46 7.41 -12.46
CA ALA A 57 -0.37 8.07 -11.44
C ALA A 57 -1.86 8.08 -11.82
N GLY A 58 -2.18 8.30 -13.10
CA GLY A 58 -3.56 8.22 -13.59
C GLY A 58 -4.17 6.82 -13.50
N ALA A 59 -3.38 5.76 -13.74
CA ALA A 59 -3.83 4.38 -13.55
C ALA A 59 -4.09 4.06 -12.07
N HIS A 60 -3.25 4.58 -11.16
CA HIS A 60 -3.49 4.49 -9.71
C HIS A 60 -4.78 5.19 -9.32
N ALA A 61 -4.97 6.46 -9.72
CA ALA A 61 -6.19 7.22 -9.43
C ALA A 61 -7.44 6.52 -9.98
N GLY A 62 -7.39 6.02 -11.21
CA GLY A 62 -8.49 5.29 -11.84
C GLY A 62 -8.80 3.95 -11.16
N SER A 63 -7.79 3.28 -10.60
CA SER A 63 -7.95 2.04 -9.81
C SER A 63 -8.53 2.33 -8.43
N MET A 64 -8.04 3.37 -7.77
CA MET A 64 -8.60 3.84 -6.50
C MET A 64 -10.06 4.25 -6.65
N TRP A 65 -10.41 4.96 -7.73
CA TRP A 65 -11.79 5.33 -8.02
C TRP A 65 -12.72 4.12 -8.14
N THR A 66 -12.25 2.99 -8.63
CA THR A 66 -13.07 1.76 -8.68
C THR A 66 -13.08 1.04 -7.34
N ALA A 67 -11.92 0.89 -6.71
CA ALA A 67 -11.77 0.00 -5.55
C ALA A 67 -11.97 0.66 -4.17
N TRP A 68 -12.17 1.98 -4.08
CA TRP A 68 -12.31 2.67 -2.78
C TRP A 68 -13.48 2.16 -1.92
N GLU A 69 -14.60 1.78 -2.57
CA GLU A 69 -15.83 1.34 -1.89
C GLU A 69 -15.80 -0.16 -1.55
N GLU A 70 -15.60 -1.01 -2.57
CA GLU A 70 -15.52 -2.47 -2.42
C GLU A 70 -14.31 -2.88 -1.56
N GLY A 71 -13.19 -2.17 -1.73
CA GLY A 71 -11.88 -2.54 -1.21
C GLY A 71 -11.25 -3.71 -1.95
N LEU A 72 -10.13 -4.21 -1.44
CA LEU A 72 -9.34 -5.30 -1.99
C LEU A 72 -8.95 -6.27 -0.88
N PRO A 73 -8.99 -7.59 -1.12
CA PRO A 73 -8.51 -8.56 -0.14
C PRO A 73 -7.01 -8.39 0.09
N ARG A 74 -6.58 -8.59 1.34
CA ARG A 74 -5.17 -8.68 1.72
C ARG A 74 -4.80 -10.15 1.81
N LEU A 75 -3.96 -10.58 0.88
CA LEU A 75 -3.61 -11.97 0.66
C LEU A 75 -2.15 -12.22 1.04
N VAL A 76 -1.85 -13.36 1.64
CA VAL A 76 -0.48 -13.82 1.78
C VAL A 76 0.01 -14.36 0.44
N SER A 77 1.09 -13.80 -0.09
CA SER A 77 1.69 -14.22 -1.38
C SER A 77 0.73 -14.20 -2.58
N HIS A 78 -0.26 -13.31 -2.63
CA HIS A 78 -1.32 -13.28 -3.67
C HIS A 78 -2.23 -14.51 -3.70
N ASP A 79 -2.21 -15.36 -2.68
CA ASP A 79 -3.07 -16.54 -2.59
C ASP A 79 -4.45 -16.17 -2.01
N HIS A 80 -5.48 -16.26 -2.83
CA HIS A 80 -6.87 -15.97 -2.45
C HIS A 80 -7.42 -16.93 -1.40
N GLU A 81 -6.79 -18.10 -1.22
CA GLU A 81 -7.12 -19.05 -0.15
C GLU A 81 -6.47 -18.66 1.19
N ARG A 82 -5.61 -17.63 1.17
CA ARG A 82 -4.82 -17.16 2.33
C ARG A 82 -5.11 -15.69 2.61
N LEU A 83 -6.38 -15.42 2.94
CA LEU A 83 -6.89 -14.11 3.31
C LEU A 83 -6.46 -13.72 4.74
N GLU A 84 -5.78 -12.58 4.87
CA GLU A 84 -5.28 -12.04 6.15
C GLU A 84 -6.08 -10.80 6.59
N GLY A 85 -6.68 -10.09 5.64
CA GLY A 85 -7.34 -8.82 5.91
C GLY A 85 -8.07 -8.23 4.72
N TRP A 86 -8.52 -6.99 4.87
CA TRP A 86 -9.16 -6.22 3.80
C TRP A 86 -8.60 -4.81 3.73
N GLY A 87 -8.19 -4.38 2.55
CA GLY A 87 -7.69 -3.03 2.29
C GLY A 87 -8.71 -2.19 1.55
N ARG A 88 -8.72 -0.88 1.79
CA ARG A 88 -9.39 0.09 0.91
C ARG A 88 -8.38 1.13 0.46
N PRO A 89 -8.27 1.42 -0.86
CA PRO A 89 -7.48 2.54 -1.30
C PRO A 89 -7.94 3.84 -0.64
N TYR A 90 -6.97 4.64 -0.21
CA TYR A 90 -7.21 5.80 0.63
C TYR A 90 -6.71 7.08 -0.04
N ALA A 91 -5.42 7.13 -0.36
CA ALA A 91 -4.74 8.33 -0.83
C ALA A 91 -3.74 8.05 -1.95
N LEU A 92 -3.71 8.91 -2.96
CA LEU A 92 -2.63 9.01 -3.93
C LEU A 92 -1.75 10.20 -3.52
N CYS A 93 -0.55 9.90 -3.06
CA CYS A 93 0.40 10.85 -2.50
C CYS A 93 1.44 11.22 -3.55
N PHE A 94 1.66 12.52 -3.72
CA PHE A 94 2.63 13.10 -4.66
C PHE A 94 3.78 13.73 -3.88
N ASP A 95 4.89 12.99 -3.81
CA ASP A 95 6.17 13.47 -3.31
C ASP A 95 7.06 13.86 -4.50
N PRO A 96 7.98 14.83 -4.34
CA PRO A 96 8.96 15.13 -5.39
C PRO A 96 9.69 13.86 -5.88
N GLY A 97 9.55 13.56 -7.16
CA GLY A 97 10.14 12.38 -7.80
C GLY A 97 9.44 11.03 -7.58
N LEU A 98 8.36 10.94 -6.78
CA LEU A 98 7.65 9.68 -6.52
C LEU A 98 6.17 9.90 -6.23
N THR A 99 5.29 9.24 -6.99
CA THR A 99 3.87 9.14 -6.66
C THR A 99 3.58 7.77 -6.05
N SER A 100 2.96 7.74 -4.87
CA SER A 100 2.67 6.51 -4.14
C SER A 100 1.19 6.41 -3.77
N ALA A 101 0.58 5.26 -4.03
CA ALA A 101 -0.77 4.95 -3.62
C ALA A 101 -0.75 4.24 -2.26
N TYR A 102 -1.58 4.70 -1.34
CA TYR A 102 -1.77 4.13 -0.01
C TYR A 102 -3.23 3.72 0.21
N GLY A 103 -3.41 2.71 1.05
CA GLY A 103 -4.71 2.23 1.49
C GLY A 103 -4.74 2.05 2.99
N VAL A 104 -5.94 1.94 3.54
CA VAL A 104 -6.16 1.54 4.93
C VAL A 104 -6.52 0.07 4.92
N ALA A 105 -5.77 -0.75 5.66
CA ALA A 105 -6.00 -2.17 5.82
C ALA A 105 -6.51 -2.50 7.22
N GLU A 106 -7.51 -3.38 7.24
CA GLU A 106 -8.08 -4.05 8.40
C GLU A 106 -7.52 -5.47 8.40
N LEU A 107 -6.91 -5.91 9.50
CA LEU A 107 -6.37 -7.28 9.65
C LEU A 107 -7.30 -8.06 10.59
N ALA A 108 -7.55 -9.33 10.28
CA ALA A 108 -8.34 -10.18 11.15
C ALA A 108 -7.49 -10.75 12.29
N GLU A 109 -7.93 -10.53 13.52
CA GLU A 109 -7.29 -11.05 14.73
C GLU A 109 -8.05 -12.26 15.30
N THR A 110 -9.36 -12.36 15.06
CA THR A 110 -10.22 -13.46 15.54
C THR A 110 -10.70 -14.39 14.42
N GLU A 111 -11.21 -15.57 14.77
CA GLU A 111 -11.79 -16.48 13.76
C GLU A 111 -13.11 -15.91 13.20
N GLU A 112 -13.91 -15.25 14.04
CA GLU A 112 -15.14 -14.60 13.62
C GLU A 112 -14.88 -13.49 12.59
N GLU A 113 -13.82 -12.72 12.77
CA GLU A 113 -13.37 -11.72 11.79
C GLU A 113 -12.89 -12.38 10.50
N ARG A 114 -12.13 -13.49 10.59
CA ARG A 114 -11.71 -14.27 9.42
C ARG A 114 -12.89 -14.81 8.63
N ASP A 115 -13.92 -15.33 9.29
CA ASP A 115 -15.14 -15.81 8.66
C ASP A 115 -15.90 -14.69 7.94
N ALA A 116 -16.06 -13.53 8.59
CA ALA A 116 -16.67 -12.36 7.95
C ALA A 116 -15.88 -11.90 6.71
N LEU A 117 -14.55 -11.96 6.76
CA LEU A 117 -13.71 -11.67 5.60
C LEU A 117 -13.86 -12.71 4.47
N ARG A 118 -13.99 -14.00 4.80
CA ARG A 118 -14.25 -15.07 3.82
C ARG A 118 -15.60 -14.86 3.11
N GLU A 119 -16.65 -14.50 3.86
CA GLU A 119 -17.95 -14.15 3.27
C GLU A 119 -17.84 -12.96 2.32
N ARG A 120 -17.09 -11.92 2.73
CA ARG A 120 -16.83 -10.76 1.89
C ARG A 120 -16.05 -11.09 0.62
N LEU A 121 -15.05 -11.98 0.70
CA LEU A 121 -14.30 -12.46 -0.44
C LEU A 121 -15.19 -13.25 -1.42
N ALA A 122 -16.07 -14.11 -0.90
CA ALA A 122 -17.04 -14.84 -1.70
C ALA A 122 -18.02 -13.89 -2.42
N ALA A 123 -18.51 -12.86 -1.73
CA ALA A 123 -19.34 -11.83 -2.33
C ALA A 123 -18.61 -11.06 -3.45
N LEU A 124 -17.33 -10.71 -3.24
CA LEU A 124 -16.50 -10.07 -4.27
C LEU A 124 -16.36 -10.95 -5.52
N PHE A 125 -16.16 -12.27 -5.35
CA PHE A 125 -16.10 -13.19 -6.49
C PHE A 125 -17.45 -13.31 -7.21
N ALA A 126 -18.56 -13.40 -6.46
CA ALA A 126 -19.89 -13.43 -7.05
C ALA A 126 -20.16 -12.16 -7.86
N GLU A 127 -19.87 -10.98 -7.31
CA GLU A 127 -20.02 -9.70 -8.02
C GLU A 127 -19.15 -9.65 -9.29
N ARG A 128 -17.92 -10.18 -9.22
CA ARG A 128 -17.05 -10.26 -10.40
C ARG A 128 -17.64 -11.15 -11.49
N VAL A 129 -18.26 -12.26 -11.13
CA VAL A 129 -18.98 -13.14 -12.07
C VAL A 129 -20.19 -12.42 -12.66
N GLU A 130 -20.96 -11.71 -11.85
CA GLU A 130 -22.08 -10.88 -12.33
C GLU A 130 -21.62 -9.83 -13.36
N ARG A 131 -20.53 -9.13 -13.06
CA ARG A 131 -20.04 -8.02 -13.89
C ARG A 131 -19.33 -8.49 -15.16
N GLU A 132 -18.45 -9.49 -15.05
CA GLU A 132 -17.54 -9.87 -16.14
C GLU A 132 -18.03 -11.11 -16.91
N CYS A 133 -18.87 -11.97 -16.33
CA CYS A 133 -19.31 -13.22 -16.98
C CYS A 133 -20.77 -13.17 -17.43
N ARG A 134 -21.68 -12.65 -16.60
CA ARG A 134 -23.13 -12.67 -16.91
C ARG A 134 -23.50 -11.98 -18.22
N PRO A 135 -22.87 -10.87 -18.64
CA PRO A 135 -23.13 -10.27 -19.96
C PRO A 135 -22.85 -11.22 -21.14
N HIS A 136 -22.01 -12.23 -20.94
CA HIS A 136 -21.55 -13.17 -21.95
C HIS A 136 -22.16 -14.58 -21.82
N GLU A 137 -23.04 -14.82 -20.85
CA GLU A 137 -23.57 -16.16 -20.56
C GLU A 137 -24.28 -16.80 -21.78
N ALA A 138 -25.11 -16.03 -22.48
CA ALA A 138 -25.85 -16.53 -23.64
C ALA A 138 -24.93 -16.90 -24.81
N GLU A 139 -23.80 -16.20 -24.95
CA GLU A 139 -22.78 -16.51 -25.95
C GLU A 139 -21.97 -17.75 -25.57
N LEU A 140 -21.53 -17.83 -24.30
CA LEU A 140 -20.86 -19.01 -23.74
C LEU A 140 -21.68 -20.28 -23.94
N ARG A 141 -22.95 -20.27 -23.54
CA ARG A 141 -23.82 -21.46 -23.67
C ARG A 141 -24.10 -21.84 -25.13
N ARG A 142 -24.07 -20.88 -26.05
CA ARG A 142 -24.18 -21.14 -27.49
C ARG A 142 -22.90 -21.76 -28.06
N ALA A 143 -21.74 -21.27 -27.64
CA ALA A 143 -20.44 -21.80 -28.04
C ALA A 143 -20.14 -23.17 -27.40
N LEU A 144 -20.72 -23.43 -26.23
CA LEU A 144 -20.52 -24.64 -25.42
C LEU A 144 -21.86 -25.36 -25.14
N PRO A 145 -22.55 -25.89 -26.16
CA PRO A 145 -23.85 -26.53 -25.96
C PRO A 145 -23.76 -27.78 -25.04
N VAL A 146 -22.60 -28.43 -25.01
CA VAL A 146 -22.29 -29.58 -24.12
C VAL A 146 -22.15 -29.20 -22.65
N ALA A 147 -22.11 -27.90 -22.32
CA ALA A 147 -22.01 -27.46 -20.94
C ALA A 147 -23.26 -27.83 -20.11
N GLY A 148 -24.43 -27.86 -20.75
CA GLY A 148 -25.71 -28.09 -20.07
C GLY A 148 -26.02 -27.03 -19.01
N GLU A 149 -27.02 -27.32 -18.17
CA GLU A 149 -27.46 -26.43 -17.09
C GLU A 149 -26.57 -26.53 -15.84
N THR A 150 -25.77 -27.60 -15.71
CA THR A 150 -24.92 -27.85 -14.54
C THR A 150 -23.60 -27.10 -14.56
N ALA A 151 -23.23 -26.46 -15.68
CA ALA A 151 -22.04 -25.64 -15.75
C ALA A 151 -22.27 -24.26 -15.12
N GLU A 152 -21.37 -23.89 -14.22
CA GLU A 152 -21.40 -22.64 -13.47
C GLU A 152 -20.59 -21.56 -14.19
N LEU A 153 -21.02 -20.30 -14.07
CA LEU A 153 -20.20 -19.18 -14.53
C LEU A 153 -19.00 -19.00 -13.60
N PHE A 154 -17.82 -18.83 -14.19
CA PHE A 154 -16.58 -18.62 -13.45
C PHE A 154 -15.74 -17.55 -14.14
N TYR A 155 -15.06 -16.71 -13.37
CA TYR A 155 -14.14 -15.70 -13.91
C TYR A 155 -12.68 -16.14 -13.69
N ALA A 156 -11.96 -16.39 -14.78
CA ALA A 156 -10.54 -16.77 -14.74
C ALA A 156 -9.69 -15.88 -15.66
N GLY A 157 -9.91 -14.56 -15.60
CA GLY A 157 -9.36 -13.62 -16.60
C GLY A 157 -10.16 -13.62 -17.91
N ALA A 158 -11.16 -14.47 -18.04
CA ALA A 158 -12.16 -14.47 -19.11
C ALA A 158 -13.51 -14.86 -18.51
N ALA A 159 -14.59 -14.60 -19.25
CA ALA A 159 -15.89 -15.19 -18.97
C ALA A 159 -15.85 -16.68 -19.30
N CYS A 160 -16.03 -17.54 -18.29
CA CYS A 160 -15.90 -18.99 -18.43
C CYS A 160 -17.13 -19.75 -17.93
N LEU A 161 -17.24 -21.00 -18.39
CA LEU A 161 -18.06 -22.04 -17.79
C LEU A 161 -17.16 -23.08 -17.12
N LEU A 162 -17.54 -23.50 -15.92
CA LEU A 162 -16.85 -24.52 -15.13
C LEU A 162 -17.78 -25.73 -14.92
N ARG A 163 -17.33 -26.90 -15.35
CA ARG A 163 -17.94 -28.19 -15.02
C ARG A 163 -16.91 -29.31 -15.18
N PRO A 164 -16.86 -30.31 -14.28
CA PRO A 164 -15.97 -31.45 -14.45
C PRO A 164 -16.02 -32.06 -15.85
N GLY A 165 -14.86 -32.16 -16.51
CA GLY A 165 -14.69 -32.76 -17.84
C GLY A 165 -15.20 -31.94 -19.03
N LEU A 166 -15.69 -30.71 -18.81
CA LEU A 166 -16.32 -29.89 -19.85
C LEU A 166 -15.43 -29.67 -21.06
N VAL A 167 -14.14 -29.40 -20.87
CA VAL A 167 -13.24 -29.05 -21.97
C VAL A 167 -12.97 -30.27 -22.85
N ARG A 168 -12.86 -31.46 -22.25
CA ARG A 168 -12.71 -32.74 -22.98
C ARG A 168 -13.91 -33.01 -23.89
N GLU A 169 -15.11 -32.73 -23.40
CA GLU A 169 -16.35 -32.88 -24.18
C GLU A 169 -16.51 -31.80 -25.26
N ALA A 170 -16.14 -30.56 -24.95
CA ALA A 170 -16.29 -29.42 -25.86
C ALA A 170 -15.24 -29.39 -26.97
N LEU A 171 -14.01 -29.86 -26.67
CA LEU A 171 -12.85 -29.80 -27.56
C LEU A 171 -12.19 -31.18 -27.70
N PRO A 172 -12.91 -32.21 -28.18
CA PRO A 172 -12.37 -33.57 -28.28
C PRO A 172 -11.18 -33.66 -29.26
N GLY A 173 -11.12 -32.79 -30.26
CA GLY A 173 -9.98 -32.73 -31.19
C GLY A 173 -8.68 -32.26 -30.53
N LEU A 174 -8.77 -31.37 -29.53
CA LEU A 174 -7.62 -30.92 -28.76
C LEU A 174 -7.14 -32.02 -27.82
N TYR A 175 -8.06 -32.57 -27.02
CA TYR A 175 -7.75 -33.65 -26.08
C TYR A 175 -7.40 -34.98 -26.76
N GLY A 176 -7.77 -35.18 -28.03
CA GLY A 176 -7.31 -36.30 -28.84
C GLY A 176 -5.82 -36.26 -29.19
N THR A 177 -5.13 -35.16 -28.89
CA THR A 177 -3.66 -35.02 -29.06
C THR A 177 -2.87 -35.27 -27.78
N GLU A 178 -3.54 -35.62 -26.68
CA GLU A 178 -2.86 -36.01 -25.44
C GLU A 178 -2.00 -37.26 -25.64
N ASP A 179 -0.84 -37.26 -25.01
CA ASP A 179 -0.02 -38.47 -24.88
C ASP A 179 -0.50 -39.37 -23.72
N GLY A 180 0.23 -40.46 -23.47
CA GLY A 180 -0.09 -41.40 -22.39
C GLY A 180 0.00 -40.82 -20.97
N ASP A 181 0.60 -39.64 -20.80
CA ASP A 181 0.66 -38.90 -19.54
C ASP A 181 -0.44 -37.82 -19.44
N GLY A 182 -1.28 -37.66 -20.46
CA GLY A 182 -2.31 -36.61 -20.52
C GLY A 182 -1.77 -35.23 -20.87
N LEU A 183 -0.59 -35.15 -21.51
CA LEU A 183 0.03 -33.88 -21.88
C LEU A 183 -0.17 -33.56 -23.37
N ILE A 184 -0.32 -32.28 -23.68
CA ILE A 184 -0.51 -31.75 -25.04
C ILE A 184 0.72 -30.94 -25.43
N GLU A 185 1.16 -31.05 -26.68
CA GLU A 185 2.31 -30.31 -27.19
C GLU A 185 2.05 -28.81 -27.25
N LEU A 186 2.88 -28.03 -26.55
CA LEU A 186 2.72 -26.60 -26.36
C LEU A 186 2.84 -25.83 -27.69
N ALA A 187 3.67 -26.32 -28.62
CA ALA A 187 3.85 -25.73 -29.94
C ALA A 187 2.54 -25.71 -30.78
N GLY A 188 1.60 -26.61 -30.49
CA GLY A 188 0.30 -26.67 -31.14
C GLY A 188 -0.76 -25.72 -30.57
N LEU A 189 -0.45 -25.00 -29.49
CA LEU A 189 -1.38 -24.12 -28.80
C LEU A 189 -1.17 -22.67 -29.20
N VAL A 190 -2.26 -21.94 -29.49
CA VAL A 190 -2.19 -20.51 -29.78
C VAL A 190 -2.22 -19.73 -28.46
N PRO A 191 -1.16 -19.03 -28.06
CA PRO A 191 -1.08 -18.43 -26.74
C PRO A 191 -1.79 -17.08 -26.67
N LEU A 192 -2.58 -16.87 -25.61
CA LEU A 192 -3.17 -15.56 -25.26
C LEU A 192 -2.39 -14.84 -24.15
N GLY A 193 -1.67 -15.58 -23.31
CA GLY A 193 -0.84 -15.06 -22.21
C GLY A 193 -1.09 -15.81 -20.91
N GLY A 194 -0.12 -15.78 -19.98
CA GLY A 194 -0.28 -16.30 -18.61
C GLY A 194 -0.77 -17.76 -18.51
N GLY A 195 -0.42 -18.63 -19.46
CA GLY A 195 -0.89 -20.03 -19.52
C GLY A 195 -2.32 -20.22 -20.03
N ALA A 196 -2.90 -19.22 -20.70
CA ALA A 196 -4.16 -19.32 -21.44
C ALA A 196 -3.90 -19.46 -22.94
N PHE A 197 -4.71 -20.28 -23.61
CA PHE A 197 -4.55 -20.63 -25.01
C PHE A 197 -5.88 -20.53 -25.77
N GLN A 198 -5.85 -19.96 -26.96
CA GLN A 198 -6.98 -19.86 -27.85
C GLN A 198 -7.22 -21.17 -28.61
N SER A 199 -8.48 -21.58 -28.70
CA SER A 199 -8.97 -22.68 -29.52
C SER A 199 -10.27 -22.26 -30.22
N GLY A 200 -10.15 -21.78 -31.46
CA GLY A 200 -11.26 -21.12 -32.15
C GLY A 200 -11.69 -19.84 -31.42
N ASP A 201 -12.98 -19.73 -31.11
CA ASP A 201 -13.55 -18.61 -30.34
C ASP A 201 -13.42 -18.81 -28.80
N LEU A 202 -12.89 -19.96 -28.39
CA LEU A 202 -12.78 -20.35 -26.98
C LEU A 202 -11.35 -20.13 -26.45
N VAL A 203 -11.25 -20.02 -25.13
CA VAL A 203 -9.99 -20.04 -24.38
C VAL A 203 -9.98 -21.24 -23.43
N VAL A 204 -8.85 -21.95 -23.44
CA VAL A 204 -8.51 -23.03 -22.49
C VAL A 204 -7.31 -22.61 -21.65
N PHE A 205 -7.15 -23.24 -20.49
CA PHE A 205 -6.16 -22.84 -19.49
C PHE A 205 -5.22 -23.99 -19.18
N GLY A 206 -4.00 -23.68 -18.74
CA GLY A 206 -3.15 -24.66 -18.07
C GLY A 206 -3.84 -25.26 -16.84
N HIS A 207 -3.50 -26.51 -16.53
CA HIS A 207 -4.08 -27.25 -15.41
C HIS A 207 -4.11 -26.44 -14.09
N PRO A 208 -5.16 -26.54 -13.24
CA PRO A 208 -5.26 -25.76 -12.00
C PRO A 208 -4.09 -25.96 -11.04
N MET A 209 -3.38 -27.09 -11.13
CA MET A 209 -2.18 -27.35 -10.30
C MET A 209 -0.97 -26.44 -10.62
N PHE A 210 -1.02 -25.65 -11.69
CA PHE A 210 -0.06 -24.55 -11.94
C PHE A 210 -0.34 -23.29 -11.11
N ARG A 211 -1.43 -23.26 -10.32
CA ARG A 211 -1.86 -22.12 -9.50
C ARG A 211 -1.44 -22.30 -8.04
N ARG A 212 -1.45 -21.21 -7.27
CA ARG A 212 -1.27 -21.29 -5.80
C ARG A 212 -2.38 -22.08 -5.16
N SER A 213 -2.00 -22.92 -4.21
CA SER A 213 -2.93 -23.84 -3.52
C SER A 213 -3.81 -24.66 -4.46
N PHE A 214 -3.38 -24.78 -5.73
CA PHE A 214 -4.08 -25.39 -6.85
C PHE A 214 -5.50 -24.85 -7.11
N SER A 215 -5.80 -23.64 -6.59
CA SER A 215 -7.12 -23.02 -6.67
C SER A 215 -7.29 -22.19 -7.94
N ARG A 216 -8.45 -22.30 -8.59
CA ARG A 216 -8.81 -21.54 -9.80
C ARG A 216 -9.03 -20.05 -9.52
N TYR A 217 -9.23 -19.65 -8.27
CA TYR A 217 -9.28 -18.25 -7.87
C TYR A 217 -7.92 -17.55 -7.98
N ASN A 218 -6.82 -18.31 -7.94
CA ASN A 218 -5.47 -17.80 -8.09
C ASN A 218 -5.02 -17.72 -9.55
N THR A 219 -4.02 -16.91 -9.84
CA THR A 219 -3.43 -16.80 -11.18
C THR A 219 -2.59 -18.04 -11.53
N LEU A 220 -2.55 -18.39 -12.82
CA LEU A 220 -1.56 -19.33 -13.35
C LEU A 220 -0.15 -18.76 -13.19
N ASN A 221 0.84 -19.64 -13.15
CA ASN A 221 2.25 -19.26 -13.10
C ASN A 221 2.75 -18.74 -14.46
N GLY A 222 2.43 -17.48 -14.76
CA GLY A 222 2.76 -16.85 -16.05
C GLY A 222 4.25 -16.92 -16.40
N ALA A 223 5.13 -16.62 -15.43
CA ALA A 223 6.58 -16.67 -15.63
C ALA A 223 7.07 -18.06 -16.08
N PHE A 224 6.52 -19.12 -15.50
CA PHE A 224 6.83 -20.49 -15.90
C PHE A 224 6.35 -20.81 -17.32
N PHE A 225 5.14 -20.38 -17.69
CA PHE A 225 4.65 -20.54 -19.07
C PHE A 225 5.47 -19.73 -20.08
N ASP A 226 5.94 -18.54 -19.73
CA ASP A 226 6.84 -17.75 -20.58
C ASP A 226 8.16 -18.50 -20.79
N THR A 227 8.75 -19.07 -19.74
CA THR A 227 9.97 -19.89 -19.85
C THR A 227 9.75 -21.17 -20.68
N LEU A 228 8.62 -21.86 -20.53
CA LEU A 228 8.27 -23.01 -21.38
C LEU A 228 8.17 -22.62 -22.86
N ARG A 229 7.64 -21.43 -23.15
CA ARG A 229 7.56 -20.92 -24.52
C ARG A 229 8.91 -20.54 -25.09
N GLU A 230 9.78 -19.92 -24.30
CA GLU A 230 11.17 -19.66 -24.70
C GLU A 230 11.88 -20.98 -25.08
N ALA A 231 11.60 -22.08 -24.37
CA ALA A 231 12.13 -23.41 -24.71
C ALA A 231 11.58 -23.93 -26.07
N VAL A 232 10.27 -23.78 -26.32
CA VAL A 232 9.68 -24.12 -27.63
C VAL A 232 10.31 -23.31 -28.76
N GLU A 233 10.52 -22.01 -28.54
CA GLU A 233 11.17 -21.11 -29.52
C GLU A 233 12.64 -21.48 -29.76
N ALA A 234 13.30 -22.07 -28.76
CA ALA A 234 14.63 -22.66 -28.88
C ALA A 234 14.65 -24.05 -29.56
N GLY A 235 13.48 -24.57 -29.97
CA GLY A 235 13.36 -25.84 -30.66
C GLY A 235 13.18 -27.07 -29.77
N VAL A 236 12.91 -26.88 -28.47
CA VAL A 236 12.64 -27.96 -27.52
C VAL A 236 11.18 -28.38 -27.63
N VAL A 237 10.90 -29.68 -27.74
CA VAL A 237 9.54 -30.20 -27.63
C VAL A 237 9.09 -30.11 -26.18
N VAL A 238 8.07 -29.28 -25.95
CA VAL A 238 7.45 -29.05 -24.64
C VAL A 238 6.01 -29.53 -24.65
N ARG A 239 5.61 -30.27 -23.62
CA ARG A 239 4.22 -30.71 -23.43
C ARG A 239 3.68 -30.25 -22.08
N VAL A 240 2.40 -29.92 -22.02
CA VAL A 240 1.73 -29.37 -20.82
C VAL A 240 0.34 -29.97 -20.62
N ALA A 241 -0.09 -30.06 -19.37
CA ALA A 241 -1.45 -30.42 -18.99
C ALA A 241 -2.37 -29.20 -19.07
N LEU A 242 -3.56 -29.39 -19.64
CA LEU A 242 -4.62 -28.38 -19.69
C LEU A 242 -5.72 -28.66 -18.67
N ASP A 243 -6.40 -27.61 -18.22
CA ASP A 243 -7.55 -27.70 -17.31
C ASP A 243 -8.72 -28.42 -18.00
N PRO A 244 -9.13 -29.61 -17.53
CA PRO A 244 -10.18 -30.38 -18.17
C PRO A 244 -11.59 -29.84 -17.92
N ASP A 245 -11.76 -28.88 -17.00
CA ASP A 245 -13.06 -28.47 -16.48
C ASP A 245 -13.47 -27.04 -16.87
N LEU A 246 -12.49 -26.18 -17.19
CA LEU A 246 -12.70 -24.75 -17.37
C LEU A 246 -12.42 -24.29 -18.81
N VAL A 247 -13.44 -23.70 -19.45
CA VAL A 247 -13.33 -23.12 -20.80
C VAL A 247 -14.11 -21.80 -20.85
N GLY A 248 -13.59 -20.82 -21.58
CA GLY A 248 -14.22 -19.50 -21.71
C GLY A 248 -14.23 -18.95 -23.12
N LEU A 249 -14.67 -17.70 -23.27
CA LEU A 249 -14.64 -16.98 -24.54
C LEU A 249 -13.31 -16.23 -24.70
N ALA A 250 -12.59 -16.51 -25.79
CA ALA A 250 -11.29 -15.88 -26.06
C ALA A 250 -11.41 -14.35 -26.17
N ALA A 251 -12.49 -13.84 -26.75
CA ALA A 251 -12.74 -12.41 -26.92
C ALA A 251 -12.86 -11.63 -25.59
N THR A 252 -13.13 -12.33 -24.48
CA THR A 252 -13.26 -11.71 -23.16
C THR A 252 -11.98 -11.79 -22.32
N TYR A 253 -10.95 -12.45 -22.84
CA TYR A 253 -9.72 -12.69 -22.10
C TYR A 253 -8.94 -11.39 -21.82
N ARG A 254 -8.57 -11.21 -20.56
CA ARG A 254 -7.69 -10.16 -20.04
C ARG A 254 -6.58 -10.84 -19.26
N GLN A 255 -5.34 -10.63 -19.69
CA GLN A 255 -4.19 -11.23 -19.04
C GLN A 255 -4.02 -10.67 -17.62
N PRO A 256 -4.04 -11.51 -16.57
CA PRO A 256 -3.65 -11.08 -15.24
C PRO A 256 -2.13 -10.88 -15.18
N TYR A 257 -1.70 -9.78 -14.58
CA TYR A 257 -0.30 -9.54 -14.24
C TYR A 257 -0.11 -9.69 -12.73
N GLU A 258 0.80 -10.57 -12.33
CA GLU A 258 1.24 -10.68 -10.94
C GLU A 258 2.73 -10.34 -10.86
N PHE A 259 3.05 -9.31 -10.07
CA PHE A 259 4.41 -8.82 -9.91
C PHE A 259 5.01 -9.40 -8.62
N GLN A 260 5.86 -10.40 -8.77
CA GLN A 260 6.50 -11.11 -7.65
C GLN A 260 8.01 -11.22 -7.91
N TYR A 261 8.84 -10.81 -6.96
CA TYR A 261 10.29 -10.97 -7.12
C TYR A 261 10.86 -11.81 -6.00
N TRP A 262 11.44 -12.93 -6.38
CA TRP A 262 12.14 -13.85 -5.50
C TRP A 262 13.65 -13.62 -5.66
N PHE A 263 14.33 -13.38 -4.53
CA PHE A 263 15.78 -13.31 -4.48
C PHE A 263 16.32 -14.71 -4.21
N GLY A 264 17.32 -15.10 -4.98
CA GLY A 264 18.18 -16.24 -4.72
C GLY A 264 19.61 -15.88 -5.13
N PRO A 265 20.62 -16.60 -4.60
CA PRO A 265 22.00 -16.43 -5.05
C PRO A 265 22.15 -16.77 -6.55
N PRO A 266 23.24 -16.35 -7.21
CA PRO A 266 23.52 -16.68 -8.61
C PRO A 266 23.83 -18.17 -8.80
N PHE A 267 23.34 -18.77 -9.89
CA PHE A 267 23.45 -20.21 -10.13
C PHE A 267 24.90 -20.74 -10.30
N THR A 268 25.21 -21.96 -9.82
CA THR A 268 26.48 -22.67 -10.14
C THR A 268 26.31 -23.55 -11.38
N ASP A 269 27.10 -23.34 -12.44
CA ASP A 269 26.93 -24.00 -13.74
C ASP A 269 27.53 -25.42 -13.83
N ASP A 270 28.15 -25.94 -12.77
CA ASP A 270 28.76 -27.28 -12.80
C ASP A 270 27.88 -28.33 -12.11
N LEU A 271 26.93 -28.92 -12.84
CA LEU A 271 26.09 -30.03 -12.34
C LEU A 271 26.89 -31.29 -11.99
N SER A 272 28.05 -31.50 -12.62
CA SER A 272 28.88 -32.69 -12.41
C SER A 272 29.60 -32.69 -11.05
N SER A 273 29.68 -31.52 -10.41
CA SER A 273 30.27 -31.35 -9.09
C SER A 273 29.32 -31.67 -7.92
N ILE A 274 28.03 -31.93 -8.21
CA ILE A 274 27.03 -32.17 -7.17
C ILE A 274 27.15 -33.60 -6.64
N GLU A 275 27.33 -33.74 -5.32
CA GLU A 275 27.42 -35.06 -4.67
C GLU A 275 26.10 -35.83 -4.77
N ALA A 276 26.20 -37.13 -5.08
CA ALA A 276 25.06 -38.04 -5.08
C ALA A 276 24.53 -38.27 -3.65
N GLY A 277 23.21 -38.36 -3.52
CA GLY A 277 22.53 -38.60 -2.25
C GLY A 277 21.38 -37.62 -2.01
N PRO A 278 20.59 -37.85 -0.95
CA PRO A 278 19.52 -36.95 -0.55
C PRO A 278 20.09 -35.73 0.21
N VAL A 279 19.63 -34.55 -0.14
CA VAL A 279 19.90 -33.28 0.54
C VAL A 279 18.57 -32.61 0.86
N ARG A 280 18.46 -32.03 2.06
CA ARG A 280 17.26 -31.30 2.51
C ARG A 280 17.62 -29.86 2.84
N HIS A 281 16.88 -28.91 2.27
CA HIS A 281 16.93 -27.51 2.64
C HIS A 281 15.64 -27.15 3.39
N GLY A 282 15.77 -26.62 4.61
CA GLY A 282 14.65 -26.23 5.45
C GLY A 282 14.29 -24.75 5.30
N SER A 283 13.02 -24.45 5.38
CA SER A 283 12.51 -23.07 5.40
C SER A 283 12.80 -22.39 6.74
N ASP A 284 13.14 -21.11 6.72
CA ASP A 284 12.98 -20.26 7.90
C ASP A 284 11.50 -19.90 8.13
N GLU A 285 11.17 -19.36 9.30
CA GLU A 285 9.80 -19.01 9.70
C GLU A 285 9.13 -18.07 8.70
N ARG A 286 9.88 -17.10 8.16
CA ARG A 286 9.35 -16.14 7.19
C ARG A 286 9.02 -16.84 5.86
N HIS A 287 9.92 -17.67 5.36
CA HIS A 287 9.71 -18.42 4.13
C HIS A 287 8.51 -19.35 4.23
N HIS A 288 8.44 -20.06 5.34
CA HIS A 288 7.35 -20.97 5.65
C HIS A 288 6.01 -20.22 5.70
N LEU A 289 5.96 -19.05 6.34
CA LEU A 289 4.78 -18.18 6.33
C LEU A 289 4.35 -17.83 4.90
N PHE A 290 5.25 -17.44 3.99
CA PHE A 290 4.83 -16.99 2.65
C PHE A 290 4.56 -18.14 1.66
N SER A 291 5.22 -19.28 1.79
CA SER A 291 5.16 -20.38 0.81
C SER A 291 4.37 -21.62 1.27
N GLN A 292 4.18 -21.78 2.58
CA GLN A 292 3.74 -23.04 3.24
C GLN A 292 4.67 -24.23 2.98
N VAL A 293 5.84 -24.01 2.41
CA VAL A 293 6.88 -25.04 2.25
C VAL A 293 7.67 -25.08 3.53
N ILE A 294 7.79 -26.26 4.15
CA ILE A 294 8.59 -26.46 5.38
C ILE A 294 10.02 -26.90 5.04
N HIS A 295 10.19 -27.69 3.97
CA HIS A 295 11.50 -28.02 3.40
C HIS A 295 11.38 -28.46 1.94
N THR A 296 12.51 -28.53 1.24
CA THR A 296 12.63 -29.12 -0.10
C THR A 296 13.70 -30.19 -0.06
N ASP A 297 13.36 -31.39 -0.57
CA ASP A 297 14.31 -32.48 -0.74
C ASP A 297 14.83 -32.51 -2.17
N PHE A 298 16.14 -32.70 -2.31
CA PHE A 298 16.86 -32.93 -3.55
C PHE A 298 17.50 -34.30 -3.46
N HIS A 299 17.43 -35.12 -4.51
CA HIS A 299 18.02 -36.44 -4.50
C HIS A 299 18.70 -36.69 -5.85
N TRP A 300 20.04 -36.69 -5.82
CA TRP A 300 20.84 -37.07 -6.96
C TRP A 300 21.28 -38.53 -6.87
N TYR A 301 21.18 -39.27 -7.96
CA TYR A 301 21.71 -40.63 -8.05
C TYR A 301 22.04 -41.01 -9.49
N GLU A 302 22.98 -41.93 -9.64
CA GLU A 302 23.31 -42.48 -10.95
C GLU A 302 22.42 -43.69 -11.27
N ARG A 303 21.90 -43.73 -12.50
CA ARG A 303 21.14 -44.87 -13.01
C ARG A 303 21.44 -45.06 -14.50
N ASN A 304 21.94 -46.23 -14.86
CA ASN A 304 22.25 -46.60 -16.24
C ASN A 304 23.23 -45.62 -16.94
N GLY A 305 24.20 -45.06 -16.23
CA GLY A 305 25.16 -44.09 -16.78
C GLY A 305 24.63 -42.65 -16.88
N ALA A 306 23.37 -42.40 -16.54
CA ALA A 306 22.80 -41.07 -16.45
C ALA A 306 22.70 -40.60 -14.99
N PHE A 307 22.92 -39.31 -14.77
CA PHE A 307 22.78 -38.64 -13.48
C PHE A 307 21.37 -38.10 -13.33
N THR A 308 20.62 -38.63 -12.38
CA THR A 308 19.20 -38.34 -12.18
C THR A 308 19.01 -37.43 -10.98
N LEU A 309 18.20 -36.37 -11.16
CA LEU A 309 17.71 -35.53 -10.08
C LEU A 309 16.22 -35.81 -9.84
N GLU A 310 15.87 -35.94 -8.57
CA GLU A 310 14.49 -35.79 -8.09
C GLU A 310 14.43 -34.65 -7.08
N VAL A 311 13.46 -33.74 -7.25
CA VAL A 311 13.20 -32.63 -6.31
C VAL A 311 11.76 -32.72 -5.84
N GLU A 312 11.51 -32.44 -4.57
CA GLU A 312 10.15 -32.34 -4.04
C GLU A 312 10.05 -31.26 -2.96
N GLU A 313 9.12 -30.31 -3.13
CA GLU A 313 8.76 -29.39 -2.06
C GLU A 313 7.81 -30.09 -1.08
N VAL A 314 8.01 -29.90 0.22
CA VAL A 314 7.20 -30.50 1.27
C VAL A 314 6.52 -29.41 2.06
N ARG A 315 5.25 -29.63 2.39
CA ARG A 315 4.40 -28.71 3.14
C ARG A 315 3.74 -29.41 4.30
N ASP A 316 3.33 -28.62 5.28
CA ASP A 316 2.65 -29.02 6.51
C ASP A 316 1.23 -28.41 6.63
N TRP A 317 0.75 -27.77 5.55
CA TRP A 317 -0.62 -27.28 5.42
C TRP A 317 -1.34 -27.94 4.24
N PRO A 318 -2.63 -28.32 4.40
CA PRO A 318 -3.44 -28.80 3.30
C PRO A 318 -3.51 -27.79 2.17
N SER A 319 -3.61 -28.29 0.94
CA SER A 319 -3.78 -27.43 -0.24
C SER A 319 -5.26 -27.17 -0.43
N ALA A 320 -5.69 -25.92 -0.33
CA ALA A 320 -7.11 -25.55 -0.25
C ALA A 320 -8.02 -26.21 -1.31
N ALA A 321 -7.58 -26.25 -2.58
CA ALA A 321 -8.36 -26.87 -3.65
C ALA A 321 -8.45 -28.41 -3.59
N LEU A 322 -7.66 -29.06 -2.72
CA LEU A 322 -7.63 -30.50 -2.51
C LEU A 322 -8.33 -30.93 -1.20
N GLY A 323 -8.91 -29.99 -0.45
CA GLY A 323 -9.54 -30.25 0.85
C GLY A 323 -8.51 -30.45 1.95
N ASP A 324 -8.57 -31.60 2.62
CA ASP A 324 -7.67 -32.03 3.70
C ASP A 324 -6.36 -32.66 3.20
N ARG A 325 -6.16 -32.70 1.88
CA ARG A 325 -4.98 -33.32 1.24
C ARG A 325 -3.87 -32.32 0.94
N TYR A 326 -2.65 -32.85 0.79
CA TYR A 326 -1.43 -32.07 0.65
C TYR A 326 -0.81 -32.33 -0.73
N GLY A 327 -0.77 -31.32 -1.60
CA GLY A 327 -0.08 -31.43 -2.89
C GLY A 327 1.33 -30.84 -2.83
N CYS A 328 2.30 -31.66 -3.18
CA CYS A 328 3.72 -31.35 -3.21
C CYS A 328 4.21 -31.32 -4.66
N ARG A 329 4.77 -30.20 -5.12
CA ARG A 329 5.39 -30.14 -6.45
C ARG A 329 6.65 -31.00 -6.49
N TYR A 330 6.78 -31.74 -7.58
CA TYR A 330 7.85 -32.68 -7.82
C TYR A 330 8.46 -32.45 -9.20
N VAL A 331 9.78 -32.54 -9.30
CA VAL A 331 10.53 -32.48 -10.56
C VAL A 331 11.41 -33.70 -10.69
N HIS A 332 11.49 -34.23 -11.91
CA HIS A 332 12.40 -35.29 -12.30
C HIS A 332 13.25 -34.83 -13.48
N SER A 333 14.57 -35.04 -13.42
CA SER A 333 15.47 -34.71 -14.51
C SER A 333 16.52 -35.79 -14.73
N ILE A 334 16.88 -36.02 -15.98
CA ILE A 334 17.92 -36.95 -16.40
C ILE A 334 18.99 -36.14 -17.13
N VAL A 335 20.21 -36.22 -16.63
CA VAL A 335 21.40 -35.57 -17.18
C VAL A 335 22.33 -36.66 -17.69
N ASP A 336 22.78 -36.55 -18.93
CA ASP A 336 23.78 -37.45 -19.49
C ASP A 336 25.11 -37.28 -18.74
N GLY A 337 25.63 -38.38 -18.20
CA GLY A 337 26.81 -38.35 -17.32
C GLY A 337 28.13 -38.02 -18.02
N GLU A 338 28.19 -38.15 -19.35
CA GLU A 338 29.41 -37.86 -20.13
C GLU A 338 29.43 -36.42 -20.65
N THR A 339 28.30 -35.92 -21.12
CA THR A 339 28.18 -34.60 -21.77
C THR A 339 27.67 -33.51 -20.83
N GLY A 340 27.06 -33.87 -19.69
CA GLY A 340 26.39 -32.93 -18.79
C GLY A 340 25.11 -32.31 -19.38
N THR A 341 24.62 -32.88 -20.48
CA THR A 341 23.42 -32.39 -21.18
C THR A 341 22.18 -32.90 -20.47
N VAL A 342 21.20 -32.02 -20.24
CA VAL A 342 19.90 -32.42 -19.72
C VAL A 342 19.10 -33.06 -20.85
N GLU A 343 18.84 -34.35 -20.77
CA GLU A 343 18.10 -35.10 -21.80
C GLU A 343 16.59 -35.11 -21.56
N HIS A 344 16.19 -35.04 -20.28
CA HIS A 344 14.80 -35.11 -19.88
C HIS A 344 14.55 -34.25 -18.65
N LEU A 345 13.39 -33.58 -18.64
CA LEU A 345 12.91 -32.81 -17.51
C LEU A 345 11.39 -32.86 -17.49
N ASP A 346 10.80 -33.30 -16.39
CA ASP A 346 9.36 -33.26 -16.17
C ASP A 346 9.02 -32.73 -14.78
N GLY A 347 7.79 -32.21 -14.67
CA GLY A 347 7.24 -31.76 -13.41
C GLY A 347 5.82 -32.28 -13.19
N ALA A 348 5.53 -32.57 -11.93
CA ALA A 348 4.30 -33.17 -11.47
C ALA A 348 3.91 -32.63 -10.09
N VAL A 349 2.71 -32.99 -9.64
CA VAL A 349 2.27 -32.83 -8.26
C VAL A 349 1.97 -34.21 -7.68
N ARG A 350 2.52 -34.48 -6.50
CA ARG A 350 2.19 -35.66 -5.69
C ARG A 350 1.24 -35.24 -4.58
N VAL A 351 0.07 -35.86 -4.54
CA VAL A 351 -0.94 -35.60 -3.51
C VAL A 351 -0.89 -36.70 -2.46
N TYR A 352 -0.81 -36.27 -1.21
CA TYR A 352 -0.75 -37.10 -0.02
C TYR A 352 -2.01 -36.88 0.83
N ASP A 353 -2.52 -37.96 1.42
CA ASP A 353 -3.44 -37.86 2.56
C ASP A 353 -2.68 -37.49 3.85
N GLU A 354 -3.42 -37.25 4.94
CA GLU A 354 -2.85 -36.88 6.24
C GLU A 354 -1.84 -37.91 6.77
N THR A 355 -2.12 -39.22 6.62
CA THR A 355 -1.24 -40.27 7.14
C THR A 355 0.05 -40.31 6.34
N GLN A 356 -0.06 -40.26 5.01
CA GLN A 356 1.10 -40.25 4.12
C GLN A 356 1.93 -38.98 4.29
N MET A 357 1.30 -37.83 4.57
CA MET A 357 2.02 -36.56 4.79
C MET A 357 2.80 -36.58 6.11
N VAL A 358 2.22 -37.11 7.19
CA VAL A 358 2.94 -37.30 8.47
C VAL A 358 4.19 -38.14 8.26
N GLU A 359 4.09 -39.26 7.55
CA GLU A 359 5.27 -40.06 7.19
C GLU A 359 6.25 -39.28 6.31
N ARG A 360 5.74 -38.50 5.35
CA ARG A 360 6.56 -37.75 4.40
C ARG A 360 7.40 -36.66 5.09
N LEU A 361 6.89 -36.02 6.13
CA LEU A 361 7.62 -34.97 6.87
C LEU A 361 8.92 -35.52 7.49
N ASP A 362 8.90 -36.76 7.98
CA ASP A 362 10.04 -37.39 8.67
C ASP A 362 11.04 -38.10 7.74
N LEU A 363 10.63 -38.41 6.50
CA LEU A 363 11.43 -39.19 5.56
C LEU A 363 12.04 -38.31 4.47
N HIS A 364 13.30 -38.57 4.10
CA HIS A 364 13.84 -38.03 2.85
C HIS A 364 13.15 -38.66 1.64
N LEU A 365 13.11 -37.91 0.52
CA LEU A 365 12.51 -38.32 -0.74
C LEU A 365 12.88 -39.75 -1.20
N ASN A 366 14.13 -40.17 -0.98
CA ASN A 366 14.61 -41.51 -1.36
C ASN A 366 14.04 -42.66 -0.52
N ARG A 367 13.45 -42.37 0.64
CA ARG A 367 12.82 -43.34 1.55
C ARG A 367 11.30 -43.19 1.64
N ALA A 368 10.76 -42.08 1.15
CA ALA A 368 9.34 -41.80 1.17
C ALA A 368 8.55 -42.76 0.26
N THR A 369 7.26 -42.95 0.56
CA THR A 369 6.35 -43.73 -0.29
C THR A 369 6.28 -43.12 -1.69
N ARG A 370 6.32 -44.00 -2.70
CA ARG A 370 6.06 -43.63 -4.10
C ARG A 370 4.58 -43.76 -4.48
N GLN A 371 3.77 -44.39 -3.63
CA GLN A 371 2.34 -44.55 -3.85
C GLN A 371 1.63 -43.27 -3.42
N THR A 372 1.39 -42.39 -4.37
CA THR A 372 0.73 -41.09 -4.20
C THR A 372 -0.24 -40.87 -5.35
N ASP A 373 -1.20 -39.97 -5.17
CA ASP A 373 -2.01 -39.47 -6.27
C ASP A 373 -1.12 -38.54 -7.12
N TYR A 374 -0.50 -39.10 -8.16
CA TYR A 374 0.50 -38.44 -9.00
C TYR A 374 -0.11 -37.85 -10.27
N THR A 375 0.05 -36.54 -10.48
CA THR A 375 -0.41 -35.83 -11.68
C THR A 375 0.77 -35.17 -12.38
N LYS A 376 1.14 -35.67 -13.57
CA LYS A 376 2.16 -35.02 -14.41
C LYS A 376 1.57 -33.77 -15.06
N LEU A 377 2.34 -32.68 -15.07
CA LEU A 377 1.87 -31.37 -15.53
C LEU A 377 2.61 -30.86 -16.75
N TRP A 378 3.89 -31.16 -16.88
CA TRP A 378 4.68 -30.72 -18.03
C TRP A 378 5.91 -31.60 -18.22
N ARG A 379 6.46 -31.59 -19.43
CA ARG A 379 7.76 -32.21 -19.74
C ARG A 379 8.44 -31.56 -20.93
N THR A 380 9.76 -31.74 -21.01
CA THR A 380 10.59 -31.45 -22.19
C THR A 380 11.20 -32.75 -22.69
N ASP A 381 11.13 -33.00 -23.99
CA ASP A 381 11.53 -34.28 -24.60
C ASP A 381 12.80 -34.18 -25.47
N ASP A 382 13.58 -33.10 -25.33
CA ASP A 382 14.81 -32.83 -26.09
C ASP A 382 15.92 -32.26 -25.20
N PRO A 383 17.20 -32.33 -25.65
CA PRO A 383 18.34 -31.71 -24.98
C PRO A 383 18.10 -30.24 -24.60
N LEU A 384 18.22 -29.95 -23.30
CA LEU A 384 17.93 -28.63 -22.75
C LEU A 384 19.22 -27.91 -22.33
N PRO A 385 19.45 -26.65 -22.75
CA PRO A 385 20.55 -25.85 -22.24
C PRO A 385 20.45 -25.68 -20.72
N LEU A 386 21.58 -25.76 -20.01
CA LEU A 386 21.61 -25.72 -18.54
C LEU A 386 20.90 -24.49 -17.95
N ALA A 387 21.10 -23.31 -18.56
CA ALA A 387 20.43 -22.09 -18.10
C ALA A 387 18.89 -22.18 -18.21
N MET A 388 18.38 -22.82 -19.26
CA MET A 388 16.95 -23.05 -19.45
C MET A 388 16.42 -24.08 -18.45
N TRP A 389 17.16 -25.18 -18.22
CA TRP A 389 16.85 -26.18 -17.20
C TRP A 389 16.69 -25.55 -15.81
N LYS A 390 17.68 -24.77 -15.37
CA LYS A 390 17.62 -24.08 -14.07
C LYS A 390 16.42 -23.18 -13.94
N ARG A 391 16.15 -22.40 -14.99
CA ARG A 391 15.03 -21.45 -15.00
C ARG A 391 13.69 -22.18 -14.97
N LEU A 392 13.51 -23.27 -15.73
CA LEU A 392 12.29 -24.08 -15.69
C LEU A 392 12.05 -24.69 -14.30
N VAL A 393 13.10 -25.26 -13.68
CA VAL A 393 13.00 -25.81 -12.33
C VAL A 393 12.64 -24.71 -11.33
N HIS A 394 13.37 -23.60 -11.34
CA HIS A 394 13.12 -22.45 -10.46
C HIS A 394 11.69 -21.90 -10.62
N ASP A 395 11.27 -21.62 -11.86
CA ASP A 395 9.98 -20.98 -12.12
C ASP A 395 8.82 -21.94 -11.78
N TYR A 396 8.97 -23.25 -11.96
CA TYR A 396 7.95 -24.23 -11.58
C TYR A 396 7.67 -24.23 -10.07
N TYR A 397 8.72 -24.11 -9.25
CA TYR A 397 8.67 -24.02 -7.79
C TYR A 397 8.35 -22.60 -7.30
N ARG A 398 7.29 -22.01 -7.86
CA ARG A 398 6.81 -20.66 -7.52
C ARG A 398 6.63 -20.49 -6.00
N ASP A 399 7.20 -19.42 -5.46
CA ASP A 399 7.30 -19.05 -4.03
C ASP A 399 8.31 -19.85 -3.21
N ASN A 400 9.04 -20.82 -3.78
CA ASN A 400 9.97 -21.64 -3.04
C ASN A 400 11.43 -21.26 -3.38
N TYR A 401 12.03 -20.35 -2.60
CA TYR A 401 13.42 -19.92 -2.84
C TYR A 401 14.45 -21.02 -2.58
N LEU A 402 14.10 -22.10 -1.85
CA LEU A 402 15.05 -23.17 -1.50
C LEU A 402 15.62 -23.86 -2.74
N VAL A 403 14.83 -23.90 -3.82
CA VAL A 403 15.26 -24.39 -5.13
C VAL A 403 16.29 -23.45 -5.75
N GLY A 404 16.05 -22.14 -5.68
CA GLY A 404 17.03 -21.14 -6.09
C GLY A 404 18.32 -21.24 -5.28
N GLU A 405 18.22 -21.33 -3.95
CA GLU A 405 19.36 -21.50 -3.04
C GLU A 405 20.20 -22.74 -3.38
N TYR A 406 19.56 -23.89 -3.58
CA TYR A 406 20.24 -25.14 -3.88
C TYR A 406 21.00 -25.10 -5.21
N LEU A 407 20.35 -24.61 -6.27
CA LEU A 407 20.93 -24.56 -7.62
C LEU A 407 22.03 -23.47 -7.76
N ALA A 408 22.21 -22.62 -6.76
CA ALA A 408 23.09 -21.47 -6.77
C ALA A 408 24.25 -21.50 -5.77
N GLY A 409 24.21 -22.37 -4.76
CA GLY A 409 25.25 -22.44 -3.74
C GLY A 409 25.11 -21.37 -2.67
N SER A 410 25.87 -21.54 -1.58
CA SER A 410 25.74 -20.76 -0.34
C SER A 410 26.50 -19.43 -0.38
N ASP A 411 25.87 -18.37 0.17
CA ASP A 411 26.42 -17.02 0.27
C ASP A 411 27.74 -16.97 1.07
N GLY A 412 28.84 -16.77 0.36
CA GLY A 412 29.95 -15.96 0.84
C GLY A 412 29.62 -14.48 0.63
N SER A 413 29.10 -13.81 1.66
CA SER A 413 29.14 -12.34 1.89
C SER A 413 28.11 -11.37 1.28
N GLU A 414 27.18 -11.74 0.39
CA GLU A 414 26.21 -10.75 -0.15
C GLU A 414 24.90 -10.60 0.65
N ARG A 415 24.52 -11.59 1.45
CA ARG A 415 23.37 -11.48 2.39
C ARG A 415 23.51 -10.30 3.36
N ALA A 416 24.74 -9.88 3.68
CA ALA A 416 25.01 -8.74 4.56
C ALA A 416 24.94 -7.37 3.85
N ALA A 417 25.23 -7.31 2.54
CA ALA A 417 25.27 -6.06 1.78
C ALA A 417 23.88 -5.60 1.33
N LEU A 418 22.94 -6.53 1.11
CA LEU A 418 21.57 -6.22 0.64
C LEU A 418 20.53 -6.04 1.75
N VAL A 419 20.86 -6.40 2.99
CA VAL A 419 20.21 -5.82 4.19
C VAL A 419 20.57 -4.32 4.33
N GLY A 420 21.64 -3.88 3.63
CA GLY A 420 22.03 -2.49 3.42
C GLY A 420 21.34 -1.80 2.24
N VAL A 421 20.04 -2.03 2.02
CA VAL A 421 19.21 -0.93 1.48
C VAL A 421 19.46 0.23 2.44
N PRO A 422 19.74 1.48 2.00
CA PRO A 422 19.67 2.60 2.91
C PRO A 422 18.28 2.54 3.52
N THR A 423 18.20 2.08 4.77
CA THR A 423 17.10 2.42 5.62
C THR A 423 17.05 3.93 5.48
N ALA A 424 16.00 4.47 4.86
CA ALA A 424 15.59 5.79 5.24
C ALA A 424 15.66 5.78 6.77
N PRO A 425 16.36 6.74 7.42
CA PRO A 425 16.42 6.79 8.87
C PRO A 425 15.00 6.53 9.35
N PRO A 426 14.79 5.63 10.34
CA PRO A 426 13.45 5.19 10.74
C PRO A 426 12.57 6.43 10.77
N GLY A 427 11.63 6.51 9.82
CA GLY A 427 10.70 7.63 9.77
C GLY A 427 10.15 7.78 11.17
N PRO A 428 10.11 9.00 11.73
CA PRO A 428 9.72 9.20 13.12
C PRO A 428 8.45 8.41 13.36
N THR A 429 8.57 7.40 14.22
CA THR A 429 7.44 6.55 14.58
C THR A 429 6.36 7.47 15.10
N SER A 430 5.20 7.51 14.45
CA SER A 430 3.97 8.07 15.01
C SER A 430 3.49 7.14 16.14
N GLN A 431 4.29 7.03 17.19
CA GLN A 431 3.83 6.57 18.48
C GLN A 431 3.05 7.72 19.11
N ALA A 432 1.88 7.40 19.64
CA ALA A 432 0.99 8.30 20.36
C ALA A 432 1.75 9.34 21.19
N ASN A 433 1.38 10.60 20.97
CA ASN A 433 2.05 11.78 21.49
C ASN A 433 1.40 12.24 22.80
N ASP A 434 1.22 11.32 23.74
CA ASP A 434 0.96 11.60 25.16
C ASP A 434 2.24 12.01 25.92
N GLY A 435 3.23 12.57 25.20
CA GLY A 435 4.57 12.88 25.72
C GLY A 435 5.49 11.67 25.84
N ALA A 436 5.05 10.49 25.39
CA ALA A 436 5.76 9.21 25.55
C ALA A 436 7.01 9.08 24.67
N GLY A 437 7.07 9.74 23.49
CA GLY A 437 8.21 9.65 22.55
C GLY A 437 9.36 10.65 22.80
N VAL A 438 9.09 11.78 23.46
CA VAL A 438 10.09 12.82 23.74
C VAL A 438 11.12 12.34 24.77
N LEU A 439 10.68 11.57 25.76
CA LEU A 439 11.54 11.08 26.83
C LEU A 439 12.53 10.00 26.33
N PRO A 440 12.14 9.02 25.50
CA PRO A 440 13.06 8.15 24.75
C PRO A 440 14.01 8.94 23.85
N ALA A 441 13.53 9.92 23.08
CA ALA A 441 14.38 10.74 22.22
C ALA A 441 15.50 11.43 23.02
N LEU A 442 15.18 12.00 24.18
CA LEU A 442 16.17 12.58 25.10
C LEU A 442 17.13 11.54 25.71
N ARG A 443 16.72 10.29 25.89
CA ARG A 443 17.61 9.23 26.41
C ARG A 443 18.58 8.72 25.35
N GLU A 444 18.15 8.71 24.09
CA GLU A 444 18.87 8.15 22.94
C GLU A 444 19.72 9.21 22.22
N ALA A 445 19.45 10.50 22.44
CA ALA A 445 20.15 11.60 21.79
C ALA A 445 21.64 11.61 22.14
N SER A 446 22.46 11.55 21.09
CA SER A 446 23.91 11.60 21.13
C SER A 446 24.49 12.85 20.48
N THR A 447 23.71 13.55 19.64
CA THR A 447 24.08 14.81 18.97
C THR A 447 22.89 15.77 18.89
N VAL A 448 23.16 17.06 18.69
CA VAL A 448 22.14 18.11 18.51
C VAL A 448 21.27 17.82 17.29
N GLU A 449 21.84 17.34 16.18
CA GLU A 449 21.11 17.00 14.96
C GLU A 449 20.14 15.85 15.19
N HIS A 450 20.58 14.77 15.87
CA HIS A 450 19.70 13.64 16.20
C HIS A 450 18.52 14.10 17.05
N LEU A 451 18.76 14.97 18.04
CA LEU A 451 17.68 15.48 18.89
C LEU A 451 16.72 16.39 18.11
N ARG A 452 17.26 17.29 17.28
CA ARG A 452 16.48 18.18 16.42
C ARG A 452 15.58 17.39 15.47
N ASP A 453 16.12 16.41 14.76
CA ASP A 453 15.37 15.64 13.77
C ASP A 453 14.23 14.81 14.41
N ARG A 454 14.30 14.54 15.72
CA ARG A 454 13.25 13.84 16.47
C ARG A 454 12.23 14.75 17.16
N LEU A 455 12.63 15.95 17.57
CA LEU A 455 11.79 16.85 18.37
C LEU A 455 11.26 18.04 17.58
N ALA A 456 12.04 18.61 16.66
CA ALA A 456 11.62 19.78 15.90
C ALA A 456 10.36 19.46 15.08
N SER A 457 9.37 20.35 15.14
CA SER A 457 8.19 20.23 14.28
C SER A 457 8.64 20.29 12.81
N PRO A 458 8.16 19.38 11.94
CA PRO A 458 8.50 19.39 10.53
C PRO A 458 8.12 20.73 9.91
N THR A 459 9.05 21.36 9.18
CA THR A 459 8.82 22.67 8.55
C THR A 459 9.22 22.60 7.08
N LEU A 460 8.31 23.01 6.19
CA LEU A 460 8.55 23.11 4.76
C LEU A 460 9.08 24.51 4.43
N ARG A 461 10.35 24.59 4.00
CA ARG A 461 11.01 25.85 3.63
C ARG A 461 10.78 26.15 2.15
N SER A 462 11.00 27.40 1.73
CA SER A 462 10.97 27.73 0.30
C SER A 462 11.98 26.91 -0.49
N GLY A 463 11.53 26.31 -1.58
CA GLY A 463 12.31 25.37 -2.38
C GLY A 463 12.28 23.93 -1.88
N SER A 464 11.59 23.61 -0.77
CA SER A 464 11.33 22.22 -0.35
C SER A 464 10.30 21.52 -1.24
N GLY A 465 9.62 22.27 -2.11
CA GLY A 465 8.54 21.79 -2.97
C GLY A 465 7.25 21.56 -2.18
N VAL A 466 6.19 21.25 -2.91
CA VAL A 466 4.86 20.96 -2.32
C VAL A 466 4.73 19.46 -2.07
N ARG A 467 4.02 19.07 -1.02
CA ARG A 467 3.51 17.71 -0.78
C ARG A 467 2.03 17.73 -1.11
N ALA A 468 1.56 16.88 -2.01
CA ALA A 468 0.16 16.87 -2.42
C ALA A 468 -0.46 15.48 -2.28
N CYS A 469 -1.78 15.44 -2.11
CA CYS A 469 -2.52 14.19 -1.97
C CYS A 469 -3.91 14.32 -2.60
N LEU A 470 -4.34 13.29 -3.33
CA LEU A 470 -5.69 13.09 -3.81
C LEU A 470 -6.33 11.90 -3.07
N SER A 471 -7.52 12.07 -2.50
CA SER A 471 -8.23 10.99 -1.80
C SER A 471 -9.73 10.98 -2.08
N PHE A 472 -10.35 9.82 -1.94
CA PHE A 472 -11.78 9.59 -2.20
C PHE A 472 -12.49 9.14 -0.94
N HIS A 473 -13.66 9.73 -0.67
CA HIS A 473 -14.40 9.53 0.58
C HIS A 473 -15.90 9.34 0.31
N PRO A 474 -16.63 8.65 1.20
CA PRO A 474 -18.08 8.60 1.12
C PRO A 474 -18.71 10.00 1.15
N ARG A 475 -19.79 10.17 0.39
CA ARG A 475 -20.63 11.37 0.48
C ARG A 475 -21.60 11.22 1.65
N SER A 476 -21.60 12.18 2.58
CA SER A 476 -22.61 12.21 3.65
C SER A 476 -24.00 12.43 3.05
N GLN A 477 -25.01 11.79 3.64
CA GLN A 477 -26.43 12.01 3.29
C GLN A 477 -27.04 13.20 4.05
N ASP A 478 -26.33 13.73 5.04
CA ASP A 478 -26.83 14.84 5.84
C ASP A 478 -26.85 16.15 5.04
N PRO A 479 -27.86 17.02 5.26
CA PRO A 479 -27.86 18.36 4.73
C PRO A 479 -26.61 19.10 5.22
N THR A 480 -25.81 19.60 4.29
CA THR A 480 -24.59 20.35 4.59
C THR A 480 -24.66 21.75 3.98
N PRO A 481 -24.00 22.76 4.59
CA PRO A 481 -23.86 24.07 3.98
C PRO A 481 -23.17 24.01 2.62
N GLU A 482 -23.30 25.06 1.80
CA GLU A 482 -22.59 25.13 0.53
C GLU A 482 -21.06 25.11 0.70
N ARG A 483 -20.55 25.86 1.70
CA ARG A 483 -19.14 25.84 2.14
C ARG A 483 -19.04 25.90 3.66
N TRP A 484 -18.21 25.05 4.25
CA TRP A 484 -17.89 25.12 5.68
C TRP A 484 -16.48 24.61 6.00
N PHE A 485 -15.94 25.04 7.14
CA PHE A 485 -14.69 24.50 7.66
C PHE A 485 -14.93 23.27 8.55
N ARG A 486 -14.17 22.21 8.31
CA ARG A 486 -14.12 21.03 9.20
C ARG A 486 -12.92 21.14 10.15
N PRO A 487 -13.10 21.22 11.47
CA PRO A 487 -11.99 21.32 12.42
C PRO A 487 -11.09 20.08 12.39
N PHE A 488 -9.78 20.29 12.52
CA PHE A 488 -8.83 19.20 12.85
C PHE A 488 -8.84 18.86 14.33
N THR A 489 -9.08 19.84 15.19
CA THR A 489 -8.87 19.73 16.64
C THR A 489 -10.06 20.30 17.41
N PHE A 490 -10.31 19.72 18.57
CA PHE A 490 -11.37 20.13 19.49
C PHE A 490 -10.78 20.35 20.89
N LEU A 491 -11.24 21.37 21.60
CA LEU A 491 -10.95 21.56 23.01
C LEU A 491 -11.82 20.60 23.83
N PRO A 492 -11.23 19.83 24.76
CA PRO A 492 -11.99 19.00 25.67
C PRO A 492 -12.88 19.89 26.54
N SER A 493 -14.10 19.44 26.79
CA SER A 493 -15.06 20.11 27.66
C SER A 493 -15.61 19.10 28.68
N PRO A 494 -15.82 19.49 29.95
CA PRO A 494 -16.47 18.61 30.92
C PRO A 494 -17.90 18.31 30.47
N GLU A 495 -18.36 17.08 30.68
CA GLU A 495 -19.76 16.71 30.43
C GLU A 495 -20.73 17.62 31.22
N PRO A 496 -21.90 17.96 30.65
CA PRO A 496 -22.50 17.47 29.40
C PRO A 496 -22.17 18.30 28.15
N TYR A 497 -21.18 19.19 28.21
CA TYR A 497 -20.90 20.11 27.11
C TYR A 497 -20.09 19.43 26.00
N ALA A 498 -20.50 19.64 24.75
CA ALA A 498 -19.76 19.15 23.59
C ALA A 498 -18.37 19.80 23.49
N PRO A 499 -17.35 19.09 22.98
CA PRO A 499 -16.04 19.66 22.68
C PRO A 499 -16.15 20.89 21.77
N ALA A 500 -15.40 21.95 22.08
CA ALA A 500 -15.45 23.18 21.28
C ALA A 500 -14.47 23.08 20.09
N PRO A 501 -14.90 23.37 18.86
CA PRO A 501 -14.02 23.43 17.70
C PRO A 501 -12.85 24.40 17.91
N LEU A 502 -11.62 23.97 17.62
CA LEU A 502 -10.43 24.82 17.69
C LEU A 502 -9.89 25.05 16.29
N LEU A 503 -9.85 26.31 15.86
CA LEU A 503 -9.32 26.71 14.55
C LEU A 503 -8.07 27.56 14.71
N GLU A 504 -7.08 27.32 13.86
CA GLU A 504 -5.96 28.24 13.73
C GLU A 504 -6.44 29.56 13.13
N LEU A 505 -5.91 30.67 13.65
CA LEU A 505 -6.35 32.01 13.30
C LEU A 505 -6.29 32.32 11.79
N GLY A 506 -5.37 31.70 11.04
CA GLY A 506 -5.32 31.80 9.58
C GLY A 506 -6.57 31.28 8.86
N THR A 507 -7.33 30.38 9.48
CA THR A 507 -8.63 29.90 8.96
C THR A 507 -9.66 31.04 8.92
N LEU A 508 -9.65 31.93 9.91
CA LEU A 508 -10.50 33.12 9.91
C LEU A 508 -10.10 34.08 8.80
N ASP A 509 -8.80 34.26 8.57
CA ASP A 509 -8.29 35.11 7.48
C ASP A 509 -8.77 34.60 6.11
N LEU A 510 -8.67 33.29 5.87
CA LEU A 510 -9.21 32.67 4.66
C LEU A 510 -10.72 32.83 4.54
N LYS A 511 -11.47 32.62 5.63
CA LYS A 511 -12.93 32.82 5.64
C LYS A 511 -13.29 34.22 5.11
N LYS A 512 -12.61 35.26 5.61
CA LYS A 512 -12.89 36.64 5.22
C LYS A 512 -12.55 36.95 3.76
N ILE A 513 -11.48 36.35 3.24
CA ILE A 513 -11.15 36.45 1.81
C ILE A 513 -12.31 35.86 0.98
N LEU A 514 -12.81 34.68 1.36
CA LEU A 514 -13.87 33.98 0.63
C LEU A 514 -15.25 34.67 0.74
N ASP A 515 -15.58 35.21 1.92
CA ASP A 515 -16.80 36.01 2.10
C ASP A 515 -16.77 37.26 1.22
N HIS A 516 -15.59 37.88 1.03
CA HIS A 516 -15.42 39.06 0.19
C HIS A 516 -15.52 38.74 -1.32
N SER A 517 -15.09 37.54 -1.73
CA SER A 517 -15.06 37.13 -3.14
C SER A 517 -16.40 36.57 -3.67
N GLY A 518 -17.42 36.41 -2.83
CA GLY A 518 -18.79 36.15 -3.30
C GLY A 518 -19.52 34.94 -2.74
N GLY A 519 -19.05 34.28 -1.68
CA GLY A 519 -19.85 33.19 -1.07
C GLY A 519 -19.65 33.03 0.43
N GLU A 520 -20.72 32.72 1.13
CA GLU A 520 -20.72 32.53 2.57
C GLU A 520 -19.97 31.24 2.94
N VAL A 521 -19.02 31.35 3.88
CA VAL A 521 -18.37 30.19 4.49
C VAL A 521 -18.82 30.05 5.93
N VAL A 522 -19.41 28.90 6.26
CA VAL A 522 -19.90 28.60 7.61
C VAL A 522 -18.76 28.12 8.51
N LEU A 523 -18.65 28.74 9.69
CA LEU A 523 -17.80 28.23 10.77
C LEU A 523 -18.62 27.31 11.68
N PRO A 524 -17.99 26.26 12.26
CA PRO A 524 -18.61 25.47 13.31
C PRO A 524 -19.08 26.35 14.49
N PRO A 525 -20.23 26.05 15.10
CA PRO A 525 -20.72 26.80 16.25
C PRO A 525 -19.72 26.71 17.42
N SER A 526 -19.66 27.76 18.24
CA SER A 526 -18.79 27.83 19.42
C SER A 526 -17.28 27.70 19.12
N THR A 527 -16.87 28.03 17.89
CA THR A 527 -15.46 28.03 17.48
C THR A 527 -14.59 28.87 18.41
N GLN A 528 -13.46 28.31 18.80
CA GLN A 528 -12.37 28.98 19.51
C GLN A 528 -11.18 29.16 18.55
N TYR A 529 -10.39 30.22 18.74
CA TYR A 529 -9.22 30.49 17.92
C TYR A 529 -7.92 30.28 18.69
N VAL A 530 -6.94 29.68 18.02
CA VAL A 530 -5.56 29.56 18.52
C VAL A 530 -4.60 30.27 17.58
N HIS A 531 -3.60 30.92 18.16
CA HIS A 531 -2.51 31.55 17.41
C HIS A 531 -1.16 30.93 17.80
N TYR A 532 -0.50 30.34 16.81
CA TYR A 532 0.87 29.82 16.89
C TYR A 532 1.86 30.86 16.33
N ARG A 533 3.07 30.91 16.90
CA ARG A 533 4.16 31.79 16.46
C ARG A 533 5.37 31.01 15.93
N ASP A 534 5.12 29.93 15.20
CA ASP A 534 6.14 29.06 14.57
C ASP A 534 6.26 29.24 13.05
N GLY A 535 5.41 30.07 12.45
CA GLY A 535 5.34 30.16 10.99
C GLY A 535 4.69 28.94 10.33
N ILE A 536 4.04 28.06 11.08
CA ILE A 536 3.22 26.98 10.56
C ILE A 536 1.75 27.40 10.67
N VAL A 537 1.00 27.28 9.59
CA VAL A 537 -0.45 27.46 9.59
C VAL A 537 -1.12 26.21 9.02
N ASN A 538 -1.87 25.50 9.86
CA ASN A 538 -2.74 24.43 9.39
C ASN A 538 -4.14 24.97 9.12
N LEU A 539 -4.46 25.22 7.84
CA LEU A 539 -5.81 25.64 7.47
C LEU A 539 -6.75 24.45 7.58
N CYS A 540 -7.89 24.65 8.26
CA CYS A 540 -8.89 23.61 8.36
C CYS A 540 -9.41 23.22 6.96
N PRO A 541 -9.72 21.93 6.71
CA PRO A 541 -10.32 21.50 5.46
C PRO A 541 -11.57 22.31 5.15
N LEU A 542 -11.59 22.90 3.97
CA LEU A 542 -12.77 23.55 3.44
C LEU A 542 -13.58 22.53 2.65
N VAL A 543 -14.82 22.32 3.07
CA VAL A 543 -15.71 21.32 2.49
C VAL A 543 -16.84 22.01 1.75
N HIS A 544 -17.11 21.54 0.54
CA HIS A 544 -18.22 21.95 -0.30
C HIS A 544 -19.36 20.94 -0.19
N GLY A 545 -20.59 21.43 -0.01
CA GLY A 545 -21.81 20.60 -0.01
C GLY A 545 -22.43 20.44 -1.41
N THR A 546 -21.97 21.26 -2.36
CA THR A 546 -22.48 21.39 -3.73
C THR A 546 -21.45 20.97 -4.78
N GLU A 547 -21.93 20.54 -5.94
CA GLU A 547 -21.12 20.23 -7.14
C GLU A 547 -20.82 21.48 -7.98
N ASP A 548 -21.16 22.68 -7.50
CA ASP A 548 -20.88 23.94 -8.18
C ASP A 548 -19.37 24.14 -8.40
N ALA A 549 -18.95 23.99 -9.66
CA ALA A 549 -17.57 24.14 -10.06
C ALA A 549 -17.06 25.57 -9.81
N GLY A 550 -17.87 26.60 -10.08
CA GLY A 550 -17.48 28.00 -9.91
C GLY A 550 -17.15 28.30 -8.46
N LEU A 551 -17.95 27.79 -7.54
CA LEU A 551 -17.73 27.98 -6.09
C LEU A 551 -16.42 27.33 -5.61
N VAL A 552 -16.04 26.18 -6.17
CA VAL A 552 -14.77 25.50 -5.86
C VAL A 552 -13.58 26.24 -6.49
N GLU A 553 -13.71 26.78 -7.70
CA GLU A 553 -12.66 27.63 -8.29
C GLU A 553 -12.45 28.93 -7.51
N GLU A 554 -13.52 29.55 -7.01
CA GLU A 554 -13.43 30.70 -6.09
C GLU A 554 -12.69 30.34 -4.80
N THR A 555 -12.93 29.14 -4.26
CA THR A 555 -12.18 28.61 -3.11
C THR A 555 -10.68 28.52 -3.41
N LEU A 556 -10.29 27.98 -4.57
CA LEU A 556 -8.88 27.88 -4.96
C LEU A 556 -8.24 29.25 -5.10
N ALA A 557 -8.93 30.19 -5.75
CA ALA A 557 -8.47 31.57 -5.87
C ALA A 557 -8.30 32.24 -4.50
N GLY A 558 -9.23 32.01 -3.55
CA GLY A 558 -9.11 32.51 -2.18
C GLY A 558 -7.94 31.89 -1.40
N LEU A 559 -7.70 30.58 -1.57
CA LEU A 559 -6.54 29.89 -1.00
C LEU A 559 -5.23 30.44 -1.56
N GLN A 560 -5.17 30.69 -2.87
CA GLN A 560 -4.02 31.28 -3.52
C GLN A 560 -3.77 32.71 -3.02
N ALA A 561 -4.82 33.53 -2.92
CA ALA A 561 -4.73 34.89 -2.40
C ALA A 561 -4.26 34.90 -0.93
N TYR A 562 -4.75 33.97 -0.12
CA TYR A 562 -4.28 33.80 1.26
C TYR A 562 -2.80 33.40 1.31
N ALA A 563 -2.39 32.39 0.53
CA ALA A 563 -1.00 31.97 0.47
C ALA A 563 -0.08 33.11 0.00
N ALA A 564 -0.52 33.90 -0.99
CA ALA A 564 0.18 35.09 -1.46
C ALA A 564 0.29 36.18 -0.37
N SER A 565 -0.74 36.35 0.47
CA SER A 565 -0.70 37.30 1.60
C SER A 565 0.33 36.92 2.67
N CYS A 566 0.74 35.65 2.72
CA CYS A 566 1.82 35.20 3.59
C CYS A 566 3.23 35.52 3.03
N LEU A 567 3.34 35.95 1.76
CA LEU A 567 4.59 36.36 1.12
C LEU A 567 5.01 37.75 1.61
N GLY A 568 5.71 37.82 2.76
CA GLY A 568 6.26 39.07 3.31
C GLY A 568 6.09 39.27 4.81
N SER A 569 5.43 38.34 5.51
CA SER A 569 5.00 38.50 6.91
C SER A 569 6.02 38.06 7.98
N GLY A 570 7.27 37.75 7.60
CA GLY A 570 8.31 37.24 8.52
C GLY A 570 8.94 35.93 8.02
N PRO A 571 9.50 35.07 8.91
CA PRO A 571 10.13 33.80 8.50
C PRO A 571 9.19 32.94 7.65
N THR A 572 9.77 32.11 6.77
CA THR A 572 9.07 31.27 5.79
C THR A 572 7.84 30.60 6.40
N THR A 573 6.65 31.01 5.95
CA THR A 573 5.40 30.44 6.43
C THR A 573 5.13 29.12 5.70
N ALA A 574 5.02 28.01 6.43
CA ALA A 574 4.55 26.74 5.93
C ALA A 574 3.03 26.66 6.10
N LEU A 575 2.32 26.26 5.04
CA LEU A 575 0.86 26.15 5.04
C LEU A 575 0.44 24.72 4.71
N THR A 576 -0.66 24.27 5.29
CA THR A 576 -1.43 23.14 4.77
C THR A 576 -2.78 23.64 4.28
N LEU A 577 -3.23 23.10 3.15
CA LEU A 577 -4.53 23.38 2.55
C LEU A 577 -5.23 22.07 2.22
N THR A 578 -6.55 22.04 2.36
CA THR A 578 -7.38 20.91 1.93
C THR A 578 -8.72 21.43 1.43
N VAL A 579 -9.09 21.03 0.21
CA VAL A 579 -10.40 21.28 -0.37
C VAL A 579 -11.09 19.94 -0.59
N ALA A 580 -12.31 19.83 -0.10
CA ALA A 580 -13.16 18.65 -0.25
C ALA A 580 -14.43 19.04 -0.99
N TYR A 581 -14.81 18.30 -2.04
CA TYR A 581 -15.99 18.63 -2.84
C TYR A 581 -16.62 17.37 -3.45
N PRO A 582 -17.94 17.36 -3.66
CA PRO A 582 -18.64 16.23 -4.24
C PRO A 582 -18.29 16.10 -5.73
N VAL A 583 -18.10 14.86 -6.16
CA VAL A 583 -17.96 14.47 -7.56
C VAL A 583 -18.71 13.16 -7.73
N GLU A 584 -19.71 13.13 -8.61
CA GLU A 584 -20.58 11.95 -8.78
C GLU A 584 -21.16 11.49 -7.42
N ASN A 585 -20.92 10.22 -7.05
CA ASN A 585 -21.43 9.61 -5.82
C ASN A 585 -20.49 9.70 -4.61
N ARG A 586 -19.43 10.52 -4.67
CA ARG A 586 -18.38 10.56 -3.63
C ARG A 586 -17.87 11.97 -3.36
N VAL A 587 -16.99 12.09 -2.38
CA VAL A 587 -16.24 13.32 -2.08
C VAL A 587 -14.79 13.13 -2.51
N VAL A 588 -14.32 14.01 -3.38
CA VAL A 588 -12.90 14.13 -3.74
C VAL A 588 -12.26 15.12 -2.78
N ARG A 589 -11.08 14.77 -2.24
CA ARG A 589 -10.27 15.71 -1.45
C ARG A 589 -8.91 15.88 -2.11
N VAL A 590 -8.54 17.14 -2.31
CA VAL A 590 -7.19 17.55 -2.70
C VAL A 590 -6.57 18.31 -1.55
N SER A 591 -5.44 17.81 -1.09
CA SER A 591 -4.67 18.40 0.00
C SER A 591 -3.28 18.75 -0.48
N ALA A 592 -2.74 19.87 -0.02
CA ALA A 592 -1.37 20.27 -0.29
C ALA A 592 -0.71 20.87 0.96
N ALA A 593 0.61 20.71 1.07
CA ALA A 593 1.43 21.30 2.12
C ALA A 593 2.74 21.81 1.52
N GLY A 594 3.18 23.00 1.90
CA GLY A 594 4.39 23.61 1.35
C GLY A 594 4.69 24.94 2.01
N SER A 595 5.82 25.56 1.66
CA SER A 595 6.01 26.97 1.97
C SER A 595 4.96 27.80 1.21
N ALA A 596 4.59 28.97 1.71
CA ALA A 596 3.66 29.86 1.04
C ALA A 596 4.10 30.18 -0.41
N ALA A 597 5.41 30.36 -0.63
CA ALA A 597 5.98 30.61 -1.96
C ALA A 597 5.81 29.39 -2.89
N ASP A 598 6.11 28.19 -2.40
CA ASP A 598 5.98 26.97 -3.21
C ASP A 598 4.51 26.66 -3.50
N LEU A 599 3.60 26.91 -2.56
CA LEU A 599 2.16 26.69 -2.75
C LEU A 599 1.55 27.66 -3.75
N VAL A 600 1.93 28.94 -3.74
CA VAL A 600 1.48 29.89 -4.76
C VAL A 600 1.94 29.44 -6.14
N ALA A 601 3.23 29.11 -6.30
CA ALA A 601 3.78 28.63 -7.56
C ALA A 601 3.12 27.31 -8.03
N TRP A 602 2.78 26.43 -7.08
CA TRP A 602 2.11 25.17 -7.38
C TRP A 602 0.65 25.39 -7.79
N LEU A 603 -0.12 26.21 -7.08
CA LEU A 603 -1.50 26.54 -7.43
C LEU A 603 -1.61 27.21 -8.82
N ASP A 604 -0.61 27.99 -9.23
CA ASP A 604 -0.53 28.57 -10.58
C ASP A 604 -0.23 27.53 -11.67
N ALA A 605 0.44 26.42 -11.31
CA ALA A 605 0.96 25.44 -12.26
C ALA A 605 0.11 24.18 -12.38
N VAL A 606 -0.72 23.85 -11.38
CA VAL A 606 -1.55 22.64 -11.41
C VAL A 606 -2.81 22.82 -12.24
N PRO A 607 -3.29 21.76 -12.91
CA PRO A 607 -4.57 21.77 -13.60
C PRO A 607 -5.75 22.00 -12.64
N ALA A 608 -6.86 22.42 -13.24
CA ALA A 608 -8.14 22.56 -12.55
C ALA A 608 -8.55 21.26 -11.83
N LEU A 609 -9.22 21.41 -10.69
CA LEU A 609 -9.57 20.27 -9.85
C LEU A 609 -10.51 19.29 -10.58
N PRO A 610 -10.27 17.96 -10.46
CA PRO A 610 -10.98 16.97 -11.25
C PRO A 610 -12.45 16.84 -10.87
N ARG A 611 -13.34 16.72 -11.87
CA ARG A 611 -14.82 16.63 -11.73
C ARG A 611 -15.41 15.34 -12.28
N SER A 612 -14.58 14.39 -12.67
CA SER A 612 -15.00 13.06 -13.10
C SER A 612 -13.89 12.05 -12.84
N ARG A 613 -14.20 10.76 -12.95
CA ARG A 613 -13.18 9.71 -12.93
C ARG A 613 -12.05 9.95 -13.94
N ALA A 614 -12.40 10.36 -15.15
CA ALA A 614 -11.43 10.56 -16.23
C ALA A 614 -10.51 11.74 -15.93
N GLU A 615 -11.08 12.86 -15.49
CA GLU A 615 -10.32 14.04 -15.08
C GLU A 615 -9.43 13.74 -13.86
N ALA A 616 -9.88 12.93 -12.90
CA ALA A 616 -9.04 12.54 -11.77
C ALA A 616 -7.78 11.76 -12.20
N ALA A 617 -7.91 10.91 -13.22
CA ALA A 617 -6.77 10.19 -13.79
C ALA A 617 -5.83 11.13 -14.57
N GLU A 618 -6.37 12.05 -15.36
CA GLU A 618 -5.60 13.06 -16.11
C GLU A 618 -4.87 14.02 -15.16
N TRP A 619 -5.60 14.62 -14.22
CA TRP A 619 -5.07 15.50 -13.18
C TRP A 619 -3.92 14.84 -12.42
N SER A 620 -4.08 13.57 -12.02
CA SER A 620 -3.02 12.83 -11.32
C SER A 620 -1.77 12.63 -12.19
N GLY A 621 -1.95 12.41 -13.50
CA GLY A 621 -0.84 12.28 -14.44
C GLY A 621 -0.08 13.59 -14.63
N GLU A 622 -0.78 14.71 -14.71
CA GLU A 622 -0.20 16.05 -14.85
C GLU A 622 0.53 16.49 -13.58
N VAL A 623 -0.08 16.29 -12.40
CA VAL A 623 0.57 16.56 -11.11
C VAL A 623 1.83 15.69 -10.95
N ALA A 624 1.77 14.40 -11.24
CA ALA A 624 2.97 13.55 -11.20
C ALA A 624 4.07 14.01 -12.18
N SER A 625 3.68 14.53 -13.35
CA SER A 625 4.62 15.07 -14.34
C SER A 625 5.26 16.38 -13.88
N HIS A 626 4.51 17.25 -13.20
CA HIS A 626 5.04 18.46 -12.58
C HIS A 626 6.11 18.13 -11.52
N TYR A 627 5.92 17.03 -10.79
CA TYR A 627 6.82 16.55 -9.75
C TYR A 627 8.03 15.77 -10.28
N ALA A 628 8.01 15.39 -11.55
CA ALA A 628 9.07 14.59 -12.15
C ALA A 628 10.39 15.38 -12.20
N GLY A 629 11.45 14.81 -11.62
CA GLY A 629 12.78 15.44 -11.59
C GLY A 629 12.98 16.48 -10.48
N GLN A 630 11.98 16.73 -9.64
CA GLN A 630 12.16 17.52 -8.42
C GLN A 630 12.87 16.69 -7.33
N GLY A 631 13.74 17.34 -6.56
CA GLY A 631 14.48 16.68 -5.48
C GLY A 631 13.59 16.34 -4.29
N HIS A 632 13.82 15.18 -3.68
CA HIS A 632 13.09 14.74 -2.50
C HIS A 632 13.70 15.35 -1.23
N ALA A 633 12.87 16.02 -0.42
CA ALA A 633 13.23 16.51 0.91
C ALA A 633 12.16 16.09 1.93
N PRO A 634 12.52 15.66 3.15
CA PRO A 634 11.53 15.48 4.21
C PRO A 634 10.90 16.83 4.63
N PRO A 635 9.69 16.83 5.22
CA PRO A 635 8.79 15.68 5.41
C PRO A 635 8.21 15.17 4.08
N THR A 636 7.87 13.88 4.03
CA THR A 636 7.13 13.26 2.93
C THR A 636 5.63 13.47 3.10
N VAL A 637 4.81 13.23 2.07
CA VAL A 637 3.34 13.26 2.20
C VAL A 637 2.87 12.32 3.31
N LEU A 638 3.52 11.16 3.45
CA LEU A 638 3.18 10.15 4.45
C LEU A 638 3.34 10.68 5.88
N ASP A 639 4.36 11.50 6.13
CA ASP A 639 4.62 12.11 7.44
C ASP A 639 3.54 13.16 7.81
N LEU A 640 2.78 13.64 6.82
CA LEU A 640 1.76 14.69 7.00
C LEU A 640 0.33 14.15 6.89
N LEU A 641 0.14 12.90 6.46
CA LEU A 641 -1.16 12.37 6.06
C LEU A 641 -2.03 12.05 7.27
N THR A 642 -3.24 12.62 7.30
CA THR A 642 -4.28 12.37 8.31
C THR A 642 -5.59 11.95 7.64
N PRO A 643 -6.59 11.44 8.39
CA PRO A 643 -7.95 11.20 7.89
C PRO A 643 -8.63 12.41 7.24
N SER A 644 -8.20 13.62 7.60
CA SER A 644 -8.82 14.88 7.19
C SER A 644 -8.03 15.63 6.09
N GLY A 645 -6.87 15.13 5.68
CA GLY A 645 -5.98 15.78 4.71
C GLY A 645 -4.53 15.80 5.19
N LEU A 646 -3.76 16.79 4.75
CA LEU A 646 -2.38 16.97 5.23
C LEU A 646 -2.35 17.91 6.44
N PHE A 647 -1.54 17.56 7.44
CA PHE A 647 -1.38 18.30 8.67
C PHE A 647 0.09 18.31 9.11
N LEU A 648 0.62 19.49 9.41
CA LEU A 648 1.96 19.64 10.00
C LEU A 648 1.82 19.48 11.51
N GLU A 649 2.07 18.26 12.00
CA GLU A 649 2.01 17.96 13.43
C GLU A 649 3.09 18.73 14.19
N ARG A 650 2.68 19.38 15.28
CA ARG A 650 3.59 20.08 16.20
C ARG A 650 3.95 19.15 17.34
N THR A 651 5.24 18.97 17.62
CA THR A 651 5.68 18.13 18.74
C THR A 651 5.45 18.87 20.06
N PRO A 652 4.53 18.43 20.93
CA PRO A 652 4.28 19.11 22.20
C PRO A 652 5.44 18.91 23.17
N ILE A 653 5.69 19.91 24.02
CA ILE A 653 6.62 19.78 25.13
C ILE A 653 5.93 19.03 26.29
N PRO A 654 6.46 17.88 26.75
CA PRO A 654 5.82 17.13 27.82
C PRO A 654 5.78 17.89 29.14
N ALA A 655 4.67 17.76 29.87
CA ALA A 655 4.52 18.31 31.22
C ALA A 655 5.61 17.84 32.20
N ALA A 656 6.19 16.66 31.97
CA ALA A 656 7.31 16.13 32.76
C ALA A 656 8.54 17.06 32.79
N LEU A 657 8.77 17.86 31.74
CA LEU A 657 9.86 18.84 31.69
C LEU A 657 9.53 20.13 32.48
N SER A 658 8.31 20.23 33.02
CA SER A 658 7.79 21.38 33.76
C SER A 658 8.16 22.71 33.09
N PRO A 659 7.80 22.92 31.81
CA PRO A 659 8.23 24.12 31.10
C PRO A 659 7.57 25.35 31.72
N ARG A 660 8.38 26.37 32.01
CA ARG A 660 7.92 27.65 32.53
C ARG A 660 8.24 28.74 31.51
N PRO A 661 7.25 29.23 30.75
CA PRO A 661 7.46 30.34 29.85
C PRO A 661 7.73 31.62 30.65
N ARG A 662 8.64 32.45 30.15
CA ARG A 662 9.00 33.77 30.68
C ARG A 662 9.19 34.73 29.51
N TYR A 663 8.77 35.97 29.68
CA TYR A 663 9.13 37.02 28.73
C TYR A 663 10.48 37.61 29.14
N ASP A 664 11.42 37.64 28.21
CA ASP A 664 12.71 38.29 28.34
C ASP A 664 12.57 39.74 27.84
N GLU A 665 12.52 40.68 28.78
CA GLU A 665 12.34 42.11 28.46
C GLU A 665 13.53 42.70 27.71
N GLU A 666 14.76 42.21 27.96
CA GLU A 666 15.97 42.73 27.31
C GLU A 666 16.09 42.25 25.87
N ALA A 667 15.69 41.00 25.62
CA ALA A 667 15.70 40.41 24.28
C ALA A 667 14.37 40.56 23.53
N GLU A 668 13.38 41.23 24.14
CA GLU A 668 12.02 41.42 23.63
C GLU A 668 11.38 40.13 23.05
N ARG A 669 11.62 38.99 23.72
CA ARG A 669 11.19 37.67 23.24
C ARG A 669 10.72 36.77 24.37
N TRP A 670 9.91 35.78 24.02
CA TRP A 670 9.55 34.73 24.95
C TRP A 670 10.65 33.67 25.02
N ALA A 671 10.90 33.19 26.23
CA ALA A 671 11.78 32.06 26.53
C ALA A 671 11.04 31.04 27.39
N ALA A 672 11.53 29.81 27.48
CA ALA A 672 11.05 28.81 28.42
C ALA A 672 12.20 28.25 29.24
N SER A 673 12.00 28.09 30.55
CA SER A 673 12.91 27.34 31.41
C SER A 673 12.35 25.95 31.68
N PHE A 674 13.20 24.93 31.64
CA PHE A 674 12.83 23.54 31.90
C PHE A 674 13.40 23.07 33.22
N THR A 675 12.65 22.23 33.93
CA THR A 675 13.15 21.58 35.14
C THR A 675 13.61 20.18 34.80
N ARG A 676 14.88 19.88 35.10
CA ARG A 676 15.40 18.52 34.98
C ARG A 676 14.67 17.58 35.95
N PRO A 677 13.98 16.54 35.49
CA PRO A 677 13.33 15.60 36.40
C PRO A 677 14.39 14.77 37.15
N SER A 678 14.20 14.59 38.45
CA SER A 678 15.11 13.80 39.29
C SER A 678 15.03 12.31 38.95
N GLY A 679 16.18 11.69 38.63
CA GLY A 679 16.36 10.22 38.73
C GLY A 679 16.07 9.37 37.49
N VAL A 680 15.85 9.93 36.28
CA VAL A 680 15.35 9.13 35.14
C VAL A 680 16.07 9.39 33.78
N TYR A 681 17.03 10.31 33.70
CA TYR A 681 17.70 10.69 32.43
C TYR A 681 19.22 10.74 32.57
N ALA A 682 19.94 10.13 31.61
CA ALA A 682 21.38 10.21 31.49
C ALA A 682 21.83 11.67 31.32
N ASP A 683 22.95 12.07 31.96
CA ASP A 683 23.50 13.44 31.87
C ASP A 683 23.79 13.89 30.43
N ALA A 684 24.07 12.94 29.53
CA ALA A 684 24.39 13.19 28.13
C ALA A 684 23.22 13.83 27.36
N GLY A 685 22.02 13.25 27.43
CA GLY A 685 20.86 13.75 26.68
C GLY A 685 20.39 15.14 27.11
N TRP A 686 20.52 15.46 28.41
CA TRP A 686 20.25 16.81 28.92
C TRP A 686 21.28 17.84 28.45
N SER A 687 22.55 17.43 28.33
CA SER A 687 23.61 18.31 27.81
C SER A 687 23.37 18.61 26.32
N VAL A 688 22.98 17.60 25.54
CA VAL A 688 22.63 17.76 24.12
C VAL A 688 21.39 18.65 23.94
N LEU A 689 20.36 18.51 24.79
CA LEU A 689 19.20 19.40 24.76
C LEU A 689 19.57 20.84 25.09
N ALA A 690 20.40 21.05 26.11
CA ALA A 690 20.89 22.38 26.47
C ALA A 690 21.68 23.01 25.31
N GLU A 691 22.59 22.25 24.71
CA GLU A 691 23.36 22.67 23.53
C GLU A 691 22.45 23.00 22.35
N ALA A 692 21.43 22.18 22.06
CA ALA A 692 20.48 22.43 20.97
C ALA A 692 19.68 23.73 21.18
N LEU A 693 19.30 24.03 22.43
CA LEU A 693 18.60 25.26 22.80
C LEU A 693 19.53 26.49 22.77
N GLU A 694 20.79 26.34 23.22
CA GLU A 694 21.78 27.41 23.23
C GLU A 694 22.26 27.79 21.82
N THR A 695 22.38 26.81 20.93
CA THR A 695 22.77 26.99 19.54
C THR A 695 21.62 27.43 18.63
N GLY A 696 20.38 27.39 19.10
CA GLY A 696 19.17 27.70 18.32
C GLY A 696 18.73 26.58 17.37
N ALA A 697 19.42 25.44 17.36
CA ALA A 697 19.03 24.27 16.57
C ALA A 697 17.64 23.74 16.96
N LEU A 698 17.26 23.92 18.22
CA LEU A 698 15.92 23.66 18.74
C LEU A 698 15.41 24.89 19.49
N GLY A 699 14.13 25.18 19.38
CA GLY A 699 13.49 26.24 20.14
C GLY A 699 12.08 25.88 20.60
N VAL A 700 11.39 26.88 21.13
CA VAL A 700 10.10 26.70 21.80
C VAL A 700 9.10 27.69 21.22
N THR A 701 8.00 27.16 20.73
CA THR A 701 6.86 27.97 20.26
C THR A 701 5.73 27.93 21.28
N LEU A 702 5.13 29.11 21.47
CA LEU A 702 3.94 29.31 22.28
C LEU A 702 2.69 29.33 21.40
N ALA A 703 1.63 28.71 21.89
CA ALA A 703 0.30 28.81 21.32
C ALA A 703 -0.64 29.47 22.33
N TRP A 704 -1.44 30.43 21.87
CA TRP A 704 -2.37 31.17 22.74
C TRP A 704 -3.81 30.99 22.26
N LEU A 705 -4.72 30.72 23.20
CA LEU A 705 -6.15 30.86 22.93
C LEU A 705 -6.49 32.34 22.88
N ILE A 706 -7.32 32.73 21.91
CA ILE A 706 -7.64 34.12 21.62
C ILE A 706 -9.08 34.41 22.02
N ASP A 707 -9.28 35.44 22.87
CA ASP A 707 -10.61 35.89 23.30
C ASP A 707 -11.14 37.05 22.44
N GLY A 708 -10.26 37.86 21.86
CA GLY A 708 -10.64 39.02 21.05
C GLY A 708 -9.65 39.31 19.94
N ILE A 709 -10.18 39.73 18.79
CA ILE A 709 -9.39 40.09 17.61
C ILE A 709 -9.89 41.45 17.12
N GLU A 710 -9.12 42.50 17.34
CA GLU A 710 -9.44 43.85 16.91
C GLU A 710 -8.75 44.18 15.58
N CYS A 711 -9.50 44.70 14.62
CA CYS A 711 -8.99 45.07 13.31
C CYS A 711 -8.32 46.46 13.36
N HIS A 712 -7.02 46.57 13.07
CA HIS A 712 -6.34 47.88 13.05
C HIS A 712 -6.87 48.81 11.96
N GLY A 713 -7.39 48.27 10.86
CA GLY A 713 -7.92 49.08 9.75
C GLY A 713 -9.16 49.90 10.11
N CYS A 714 -10.11 49.31 10.86
CA CYS A 714 -11.39 49.95 11.18
C CYS A 714 -11.69 50.09 12.69
N GLY A 715 -10.88 49.50 13.56
CA GLY A 715 -11.07 49.46 15.02
C GLY A 715 -12.21 48.55 15.50
N GLY A 716 -12.85 47.80 14.59
CA GLY A 716 -13.94 46.88 14.92
C GLY A 716 -13.49 45.46 15.23
N ASP A 717 -14.44 44.61 15.61
CA ASP A 717 -14.22 43.15 15.72
C ASP A 717 -13.84 42.57 14.35
N TYR A 718 -12.64 42.00 14.27
CA TYR A 718 -12.12 41.44 13.04
C TYR A 718 -12.93 40.24 12.55
N GLY A 719 -13.61 39.48 13.41
CA GLY A 719 -14.44 38.37 12.96
C GLY A 719 -15.62 38.79 12.09
N THR A 720 -16.07 40.04 12.23
CA THR A 720 -17.32 40.54 11.62
C THR A 720 -17.14 41.78 10.75
N CYS A 721 -16.01 42.48 10.84
CA CYS A 721 -15.74 43.65 10.01
C CYS A 721 -15.44 43.27 8.55
N PRO A 722 -15.61 44.17 7.57
CA PRO A 722 -15.36 43.87 6.15
C PRO A 722 -13.88 43.88 5.73
N CYS A 723 -12.95 44.29 6.61
CA CYS A 723 -11.52 44.38 6.28
C CYS A 723 -10.88 42.98 6.14
N THR A 724 -9.93 42.78 5.24
CA THR A 724 -9.27 41.49 5.02
C THR A 724 -7.75 41.62 5.12
N VAL A 725 -7.05 40.48 5.22
CA VAL A 725 -5.57 40.44 5.17
C VAL A 725 -4.98 40.96 3.84
N LEU A 726 -5.82 41.11 2.81
CA LEU A 726 -5.41 41.62 1.49
C LEU A 726 -5.40 43.17 1.43
N ASP A 727 -5.97 43.84 2.44
CA ASP A 727 -6.05 45.30 2.47
C ASP A 727 -4.69 45.93 2.78
N SER A 728 -4.37 47.04 2.11
CA SER A 728 -3.12 47.77 2.35
C SER A 728 -3.05 48.31 3.78
N GLY A 729 -1.94 48.04 4.49
CA GLY A 729 -1.76 48.48 5.88
C GLY A 729 -2.56 47.66 6.89
N PHE A 730 -3.02 46.46 6.50
CA PHE A 730 -3.69 45.53 7.40
C PHE A 730 -2.85 45.21 8.65
N GLY A 731 -3.55 45.09 9.78
CA GLY A 731 -3.02 44.59 11.03
C GLY A 731 -4.16 44.20 11.98
N ARG A 732 -3.84 43.39 12.99
CA ARG A 732 -4.78 43.00 14.04
C ARG A 732 -4.12 43.03 15.40
N ALA A 733 -4.87 43.46 16.41
CA ALA A 733 -4.51 43.32 17.81
C ALA A 733 -5.19 42.06 18.35
N LEU A 734 -4.39 41.19 18.96
CA LEU A 734 -4.88 39.95 19.57
C LEU A 734 -4.95 40.14 21.08
N THR A 735 -6.09 39.77 21.66
CA THR A 735 -6.26 39.66 23.12
C THR A 735 -6.12 38.19 23.51
N PRO A 736 -4.93 37.75 23.98
CA PRO A 736 -4.75 36.37 24.42
C PRO A 736 -5.53 36.10 25.71
N ARG A 737 -6.21 34.95 25.79
CA ARG A 737 -6.87 34.46 27.01
C ARG A 737 -5.89 33.77 27.94
N GLU A 738 -5.32 32.69 27.43
CA GLU A 738 -4.45 31.80 28.20
C GLU A 738 -3.48 31.08 27.26
N LEU A 739 -2.37 30.62 27.83
CA LEU A 739 -1.42 29.79 27.11
C LEU A 739 -2.05 28.43 26.84
N PHE A 740 -2.22 28.09 25.57
CA PHE A 740 -2.80 26.83 25.14
C PHE A 740 -1.80 25.69 25.22
N SER A 741 -0.64 25.87 24.59
CA SER A 741 0.38 24.83 24.48
C SER A 741 1.78 25.39 24.27
N LEU A 742 2.76 24.53 24.53
CA LEU A 742 4.17 24.73 24.23
C LEU A 742 4.61 23.58 23.31
N SER A 743 5.30 23.92 22.22
CA SER A 743 5.76 22.94 21.24
C SER A 743 7.21 23.20 20.87
N TRP A 744 7.92 22.14 20.48
CA TRP A 744 9.27 22.24 19.94
C TRP A 744 9.23 22.83 18.53
N SER A 745 10.15 23.73 18.21
CA SER A 745 10.34 24.29 16.85
C SER A 745 11.79 24.10 16.40
N GLY A 746 12.00 23.95 15.09
CA GLY A 746 13.35 23.90 14.50
C GLY A 746 13.84 25.28 14.07
N ASP A 747 15.15 25.51 14.18
CA ASP A 747 15.89 26.68 13.67
C ASP A 747 15.26 28.05 14.01
N VAL A 748 15.41 28.47 15.28
CA VAL A 748 14.84 29.70 15.86
C VAL A 748 15.78 30.90 15.81
#